data_AF-A0A4W4E5X5-F1
#
_entry.id   AF-A0A4W4E5X5-F1
#
_cell.length_a   1.000
_cell.length_b   1.000
_cell.length_c   1.000
_cell.angle_alpha   90.00
_cell.angle_beta   90.00
_cell.angle_gamma   90.00
#
_symmetry.space_group_name_H-M   'P 1'
#
loop_
_entity.id
_entity.type
_entity.pdbx_description
1 polymer ?
#
loop_
_entity_poly.entity_id
_entity_poly.type
_entity_poly.pdbx_seq_one_letter_code
_entity_poly.pdbx_strand_id
1 'polypeptide(L)'
;MADCIAARLSAQEQHIEALSREITRLRDGLSGAQVSAALADSPELGNLRSENEKLKYRLVHLRRSLRAELELETHGHASGEKGHEPHNKALSEKGKKTVVEARRKEPKERTLQKNATQAKPPEARNTADKHKKRQKPKEGGAEELHPWPSYISQRLELYERLKKESDTLLSKRAAHSLPIRVQLPDGQDVEAQSWISTPYQLACGISQGLADSCVIARVDGNLWDLDRPLEEDCSLELLRFDHEDARAVYWHSSAHVLGEAMERFYGGCLCYGPPIENGFYYDMFLDGPRGVSSGEFGDLEAICKNIMKDKQPFERLEISKQTLLEMFKYNKFKCRILNEKVSTPTTTVYRCGPLIDLCRGPHVRHTGKIKALKVYKNSSTYWEGRADMETLQRIYGISFPDSKMLKEWERFQEEAKNRDHRKIGKDQELFFFHDLSPGSCFFLPRGAYIYNTLTEFIREEYWRRGFQEVASPNIYNSKLWETSGHWQHYSENMFSFPVEQDVFALKPMNCPGHCLMFSHRPRSWRELPLRLADFGVLHRNELSGTLTGLTRVRRFQQDDAHIFCTVEQIESEMKGCLDFLRCVYDVFGFSFQLHLSTRPEKFLGDITLWNEAEEQLENSLNEFGEPWKLNPGDGAFYGPKIDIKIKDAIGRYHQCATIQLDFQLPIRFSLTYVGKDGDDRARPVIIHRAILGSVERMIAILTENYAGKWPLWLSPHQVMVVPVNPSLEEYASKVCKQFVEAGFMADVDLDASCLLNKKIRNAQLAQYNFILVVGEKEKMTNSVNVRTRDNGIHGELTVPEVLARLMLLRQSRCRNAEEVF
;
A
#
# COMPACT_ATOMS: atom_id res chain seq x y z
N MET A 1 8.96 -33.06 9.19
CA MET A 1 10.36 -33.31 8.78
C MET A 1 11.36 -32.95 9.90
N ALA A 2 10.89 -32.63 11.12
CA ALA A 2 11.72 -32.15 12.24
C ALA A 2 12.95 -33.01 12.60
N ASP A 3 12.83 -34.35 12.67
CA ASP A 3 13.92 -35.23 13.16
C ASP A 3 15.23 -35.09 12.38
N CYS A 4 15.16 -34.99 11.05
CA CYS A 4 16.35 -34.81 10.21
C CYS A 4 17.03 -33.46 10.45
N ILE A 5 16.26 -32.43 10.85
CA ILE A 5 16.78 -31.10 11.19
C ILE A 5 17.33 -31.10 12.62
N ALA A 6 16.71 -31.82 13.56
CA ALA A 6 17.22 -32.00 14.92
C ALA A 6 18.54 -32.78 14.94
N ALA A 7 18.67 -33.82 14.12
CA ALA A 7 19.93 -34.54 13.93
C ALA A 7 21.05 -33.64 13.36
N ARG A 8 20.72 -32.83 12.33
CA ARG A 8 21.64 -31.83 11.77
C ARG A 8 22.02 -30.74 12.78
N LEU A 9 21.06 -30.30 13.60
CA LEU A 9 21.29 -29.35 14.69
C LEU A 9 22.34 -29.90 15.67
N SER A 10 22.09 -31.09 16.22
CA SER A 10 22.98 -31.69 17.24
C SER A 10 24.40 -31.93 16.70
N ALA A 11 24.53 -32.43 15.47
CA ALA A 11 25.83 -32.60 14.83
C ALA A 11 26.57 -31.25 14.64
N GLN A 12 25.86 -30.17 14.36
CA GLN A 12 26.46 -28.85 14.19
C GLN A 12 26.80 -28.17 15.53
N GLU A 13 26.05 -28.42 16.58
CA GLU A 13 26.37 -27.98 17.96
C GLU A 13 27.67 -28.65 18.43
N GLN A 14 27.82 -29.96 18.25
CA GLN A 14 29.06 -30.69 18.51
C GLN A 14 30.25 -30.13 17.72
N HIS A 15 30.04 -29.75 16.44
CA HIS A 15 31.10 -29.17 15.62
C HIS A 15 31.52 -27.77 16.12
N ILE A 16 30.59 -26.94 16.56
CA ILE A 16 30.87 -25.63 17.17
C ILE A 16 31.63 -25.82 18.50
N GLU A 17 31.27 -26.81 19.32
CA GLU A 17 32.02 -27.11 20.55
C GLU A 17 33.44 -27.62 20.28
N ALA A 18 33.65 -28.43 19.24
CA ALA A 18 34.97 -28.91 18.84
C ALA A 18 35.86 -27.75 18.38
N LEU A 19 35.37 -26.91 17.46
CA LEU A 19 36.09 -25.73 16.98
C LEU A 19 36.33 -24.70 18.09
N SER A 20 35.38 -24.51 19.00
CA SER A 20 35.56 -23.58 20.13
C SER A 20 36.65 -24.08 21.08
N ARG A 21 36.72 -25.39 21.35
CA ARG A 21 37.81 -26.01 22.13
C ARG A 21 39.17 -25.85 21.45
N GLU A 22 39.26 -26.06 20.14
CA GLU A 22 40.55 -25.92 19.43
C GLU A 22 40.99 -24.44 19.33
N ILE A 23 40.07 -23.49 19.13
CA ILE A 23 40.36 -22.04 19.23
C ILE A 23 40.89 -21.66 20.62
N THR A 24 40.29 -22.19 21.70
CA THR A 24 40.79 -22.02 23.07
C THR A 24 42.18 -22.62 23.23
N ARG A 25 42.39 -23.86 22.79
CA ARG A 25 43.68 -24.56 22.86
C ARG A 25 44.80 -23.83 22.11
N LEU A 26 44.53 -23.31 20.91
CA LEU A 26 45.49 -22.55 20.12
C LEU A 26 45.80 -21.19 20.77
N ARG A 27 44.79 -20.48 21.27
CA ARG A 27 44.97 -19.23 22.03
C ARG A 27 45.86 -19.46 23.26
N ASP A 28 45.59 -20.51 24.03
CA ASP A 28 46.26 -20.76 25.30
C ASP A 28 47.65 -21.38 25.11
N GLY A 29 47.84 -22.20 24.06
CA GLY A 29 49.14 -22.75 23.65
C GLY A 29 50.15 -21.71 23.13
N LEU A 30 49.68 -20.52 22.74
CA LEU A 30 50.53 -19.39 22.37
C LEU A 30 51.06 -18.59 23.58
N SER A 31 50.67 -18.92 24.82
CA SER A 31 51.02 -18.15 26.03
C SER A 31 52.44 -18.40 26.59
N GLY A 32 53.44 -18.45 25.71
CA GLY A 32 54.85 -18.32 26.10
C GLY A 32 55.15 -16.93 26.69
N ALA A 33 56.01 -16.85 27.70
CA ALA A 33 56.19 -15.63 28.51
C ALA A 33 57.06 -14.52 27.86
N GLN A 34 56.80 -14.19 26.58
CA GLN A 34 57.19 -12.95 25.90
C GLN A 34 56.44 -12.83 24.55
N VAL A 35 56.25 -11.60 24.04
CA VAL A 35 55.52 -11.25 22.78
C VAL A 35 53.98 -11.38 22.85
N SER A 36 53.32 -10.53 23.66
CA SER A 36 51.87 -10.57 23.90
C SER A 36 51.03 -9.55 23.09
N ALA A 37 51.31 -9.35 21.80
CA ALA A 37 50.53 -8.44 20.94
C ALA A 37 50.42 -8.87 19.48
N ALA A 38 51.54 -9.25 18.83
CA ALA A 38 51.57 -9.50 17.38
C ALA A 38 51.16 -10.91 16.94
N LEU A 39 50.87 -11.83 17.88
CA LEU A 39 50.61 -13.25 17.60
C LEU A 39 49.19 -13.72 17.97
N ALA A 40 48.33 -12.84 18.49
CA ALA A 40 46.94 -13.16 18.84
C ALA A 40 45.99 -13.27 17.62
N ASP A 41 46.53 -13.11 16.42
CA ASP A 41 45.80 -12.94 15.16
C ASP A 41 46.50 -13.67 13.99
N SER A 42 46.91 -14.93 14.20
CA SER A 42 47.43 -15.74 13.09
C SER A 42 46.34 -15.98 12.03
N PRO A 43 46.69 -16.11 10.73
CA PRO A 43 45.71 -16.40 9.68
C PRO A 43 44.89 -17.68 9.94
N GLU A 44 45.49 -18.67 10.58
CA GLU A 44 44.84 -19.92 10.96
C GLU A 44 43.79 -19.70 12.07
N LEU A 45 44.13 -18.91 13.09
CA LEU A 45 43.18 -18.56 14.16
C LEU A 45 42.05 -17.66 13.65
N GLY A 46 42.36 -16.75 12.72
CA GLY A 46 41.36 -15.94 12.00
C GLY A 46 40.40 -16.78 11.15
N ASN A 47 40.92 -17.74 10.39
CA ASN A 47 40.12 -18.68 9.60
C ASN A 47 39.20 -19.53 10.50
N LEU A 48 39.73 -20.10 11.58
CA LEU A 48 38.95 -20.89 12.54
C LEU A 48 37.86 -20.05 13.23
N ARG A 49 38.14 -18.78 13.60
CA ARG A 49 37.12 -17.85 14.10
C ARG A 49 36.00 -17.64 13.07
N SER A 50 36.36 -17.35 11.81
CA SER A 50 35.40 -17.13 10.73
C SER A 50 34.54 -18.37 10.43
N GLU A 51 35.11 -19.57 10.50
CA GLU A 51 34.36 -20.82 10.34
C GLU A 51 33.42 -21.11 11.51
N ASN A 52 33.88 -20.85 12.74
CA ASN A 52 33.07 -20.95 13.96
C ASN A 52 31.86 -19.98 13.92
N GLU A 53 32.04 -18.76 13.42
CA GLU A 53 30.94 -17.81 13.17
C GLU A 53 29.98 -18.28 12.08
N LYS A 54 30.48 -18.79 10.94
CA LYS A 54 29.63 -19.36 9.86
C LYS A 54 28.79 -20.53 10.36
N LEU A 55 29.33 -21.38 11.23
CA LEU A 55 28.58 -22.49 11.85
C LEU A 55 27.56 -22.00 12.89
N LYS A 56 27.90 -20.98 13.72
CA LYS A 56 26.93 -20.33 14.62
C LYS A 56 25.79 -19.67 13.86
N TYR A 57 26.05 -19.01 12.73
CA TYR A 57 25.03 -18.41 11.87
C TYR A 57 24.10 -19.49 11.28
N ARG A 58 24.66 -20.57 10.72
CA ARG A 58 23.89 -21.74 10.26
C ARG A 58 23.08 -22.39 11.40
N LEU A 59 23.57 -22.37 12.64
CA LEU A 59 22.88 -22.94 13.79
C LEU A 59 21.59 -22.17 14.11
N VAL A 60 21.63 -20.84 14.06
CA VAL A 60 20.44 -19.99 14.24
C VAL A 60 19.38 -20.32 13.19
N HIS A 61 19.79 -20.56 11.94
CA HIS A 61 18.87 -21.00 10.87
C HIS A 61 18.30 -22.40 11.13
N LEU A 62 19.11 -23.41 11.48
CA LEU A 62 18.60 -24.74 11.82
C LEU A 62 17.60 -24.71 13.00
N ARG A 63 17.84 -23.88 14.02
CA ARG A 63 16.87 -23.69 15.13
C ARG A 63 15.56 -23.02 14.69
N ARG A 64 15.59 -22.15 13.67
CA ARG A 64 14.38 -21.56 13.07
C ARG A 64 13.62 -22.57 12.21
N SER A 65 14.31 -23.31 11.35
CA SER A 65 13.70 -24.37 10.52
C SER A 65 13.07 -25.47 11.37
N LEU A 66 13.75 -25.92 12.43
CA LEU A 66 13.22 -26.92 13.35
C LEU A 66 11.96 -26.41 14.08
N ARG A 67 11.93 -25.13 14.47
CA ARG A 67 10.74 -24.53 15.07
C ARG A 67 9.57 -24.49 14.09
N ALA A 68 9.79 -24.03 12.86
CA ALA A 68 8.74 -23.95 11.84
C ALA A 68 8.16 -25.33 11.51
N GLU A 69 9.00 -26.37 11.44
CA GLU A 69 8.56 -27.76 11.25
C GLU A 69 7.72 -28.30 12.42
N LEU A 70 8.14 -28.05 13.67
CA LEU A 70 7.35 -28.42 14.85
C LEU A 70 6.03 -27.64 14.96
N GLU A 71 6.02 -26.37 14.52
CA GLU A 71 4.80 -25.57 14.41
C GLU A 71 3.87 -26.13 13.31
N LEU A 72 4.40 -26.60 12.17
CA LEU A 72 3.61 -27.29 11.14
C LEU A 72 3.07 -28.65 11.60
N GLU A 73 3.89 -29.48 12.25
CA GLU A 73 3.50 -30.80 12.74
C GLU A 73 2.40 -30.69 13.83
N THR A 74 2.46 -29.69 14.69
CA THR A 74 1.41 -29.40 15.70
C THR A 74 0.12 -28.85 15.10
N HIS A 75 0.19 -27.98 14.08
CA HIS A 75 -1.02 -27.50 13.38
C HIS A 75 -1.66 -28.60 12.52
N GLY A 76 -0.88 -29.54 11.98
CA GLY A 76 -1.38 -30.74 11.31
C GLY A 76 -2.26 -31.58 12.24
N HIS A 77 -1.77 -31.93 13.43
CA HIS A 77 -2.54 -32.71 14.41
C HIS A 77 -3.78 -31.97 14.93
N ALA A 78 -3.72 -30.65 15.10
CA ALA A 78 -4.88 -29.84 15.53
C ALA A 78 -6.08 -29.87 14.57
N SER A 79 -5.89 -30.32 13.32
CA SER A 79 -6.96 -30.52 12.33
C SER A 79 -7.55 -31.93 12.30
N GLY A 80 -6.94 -32.89 13.02
CA GLY A 80 -7.19 -34.33 12.86
C GLY A 80 -8.08 -35.02 13.89
N GLU A 81 -8.40 -34.41 15.04
CA GLU A 81 -9.13 -35.08 16.13
C GLU A 81 -10.29 -34.27 16.73
N LYS A 82 -11.52 -34.74 16.48
CA LYS A 82 -12.74 -34.37 17.21
C LYS A 82 -13.66 -35.60 17.37
N GLY A 83 -13.38 -36.44 18.36
CA GLY A 83 -14.22 -37.60 18.67
C GLY A 83 -13.94 -38.21 20.04
N HIS A 84 -14.84 -37.91 21.01
CA HIS A 84 -14.94 -38.50 22.36
C HIS A 84 -13.75 -38.38 23.34
N GLU A 85 -14.05 -37.86 24.54
CA GLU A 85 -13.84 -38.61 25.80
C GLU A 85 -14.89 -38.18 26.87
N PRO A 86 -15.12 -38.96 27.95
CA PRO A 86 -16.31 -38.85 28.80
C PRO A 86 -16.09 -38.27 30.22
N HIS A 87 -17.18 -38.24 31.02
CA HIS A 87 -17.22 -37.79 32.42
C HIS A 87 -16.38 -38.61 33.42
N ASN A 88 -15.66 -37.92 34.32
CA ASN A 88 -15.74 -38.10 35.80
C ASN A 88 -15.10 -36.89 36.52
N LYS A 89 -15.77 -36.16 37.43
CA LYS A 89 -16.07 -36.45 38.85
C LYS A 89 -14.90 -36.31 39.84
N ALA A 90 -14.79 -35.09 40.37
CA ALA A 90 -14.77 -34.72 41.81
C ALA A 90 -13.79 -35.38 42.80
N LEU A 91 -13.14 -34.53 43.62
CA LEU A 91 -13.23 -34.43 45.10
C LEU A 91 -12.57 -33.09 45.52
N SER A 92 -13.25 -32.22 46.30
CA SER A 92 -13.13 -31.99 47.76
C SER A 92 -11.70 -31.66 48.25
N GLU A 93 -11.41 -30.65 49.08
CA GLU A 93 -12.21 -29.60 49.78
C GLU A 93 -11.23 -28.38 50.00
N LYS A 94 -11.36 -27.34 50.85
CA LYS A 94 -12.20 -26.89 51.99
C LYS A 94 -11.97 -25.36 52.13
N GLY A 95 -12.86 -24.48 52.59
CA GLY A 95 -14.28 -24.58 52.97
C GLY A 95 -14.75 -23.33 53.77
N LYS A 96 -16.06 -23.20 54.04
CA LYS A 96 -16.74 -22.24 54.95
C LYS A 96 -16.76 -20.75 54.52
N LYS A 97 -17.92 -20.20 54.10
CA LYS A 97 -19.03 -19.58 54.89
C LYS A 97 -18.82 -18.06 55.13
N THR A 98 -19.81 -17.15 55.06
CA THR A 98 -21.29 -17.26 55.01
C THR A 98 -21.98 -15.93 54.59
N VAL A 99 -23.13 -15.98 53.85
CA VAL A 99 -24.41 -15.20 54.06
C VAL A 99 -24.37 -13.65 53.98
N VAL A 100 -25.31 -12.86 53.37
CA VAL A 100 -26.56 -13.04 52.57
C VAL A 100 -26.84 -11.70 51.83
N GLU A 101 -27.27 -11.68 50.56
CA GLU A 101 -28.64 -11.31 50.06
C GLU A 101 -29.36 -10.09 50.73
N ALA A 102 -30.17 -9.24 50.04
CA ALA A 102 -30.54 -9.07 48.62
C ALA A 102 -31.38 -7.77 48.37
N ARG A 103 -31.88 -7.59 47.12
CA ARG A 103 -33.09 -6.82 46.66
C ARG A 103 -33.05 -5.29 46.35
N ARG A 104 -32.90 -4.99 45.04
CA ARG A 104 -33.89 -4.39 44.08
C ARG A 104 -34.91 -3.28 44.50
N LYS A 105 -35.01 -2.27 43.59
CA LYS A 105 -36.17 -1.41 43.12
C LYS A 105 -36.47 -0.02 43.75
N GLU A 106 -36.29 1.02 42.91
CA GLU A 106 -37.21 2.12 42.44
C GLU A 106 -38.54 2.45 43.17
N PRO A 107 -39.20 3.62 42.90
CA PRO A 107 -38.73 5.00 42.59
C PRO A 107 -39.58 6.13 43.28
N LYS A 108 -39.34 7.45 43.02
CA LYS A 108 -40.39 8.53 43.04
C LYS A 108 -39.95 9.95 42.61
N GLU A 109 -40.95 10.84 42.46
CA GLU A 109 -40.90 12.24 41.95
C GLU A 109 -40.93 13.31 43.07
N ARG A 110 -40.66 14.61 42.77
CA ARG A 110 -41.64 15.75 42.85
C ARG A 110 -41.09 17.21 42.80
N THR A 111 -41.70 18.02 41.91
CA THR A 111 -42.30 19.38 42.10
C THR A 111 -41.45 20.64 42.43
N LEU A 112 -41.99 21.83 42.10
CA LEU A 112 -41.37 23.18 42.12
C LEU A 112 -41.94 24.16 43.19
N GLN A 113 -41.23 25.28 43.47
CA GLN A 113 -41.77 26.61 43.86
C GLN A 113 -40.64 27.71 43.88
N LYS A 114 -40.92 28.99 44.19
CA LYS A 114 -41.35 30.09 43.27
C LYS A 114 -40.98 31.51 43.85
N ASN A 115 -41.23 32.59 43.09
CA ASN A 115 -41.16 34.06 43.44
C ASN A 115 -39.73 34.69 43.39
N ALA A 116 -39.41 35.91 42.90
CA ALA A 116 -40.04 37.26 42.70
C ALA A 116 -39.67 38.29 43.83
N THR A 117 -39.48 39.61 43.64
CA THR A 117 -39.90 40.60 42.58
C THR A 117 -39.05 41.92 42.61
N GLN A 118 -39.43 42.96 41.82
CA GLN A 118 -38.96 44.39 41.73
C GLN A 118 -37.81 44.66 40.71
N ALA A 119 -37.78 45.62 39.76
CA ALA A 119 -38.38 46.96 39.47
C ALA A 119 -37.46 48.16 39.87
N LYS A 120 -37.24 49.25 39.09
CA LYS A 120 -37.66 49.71 37.73
C LYS A 120 -36.57 50.69 37.12
N PRO A 121 -36.74 51.34 35.93
CA PRO A 121 -35.65 51.98 35.12
C PRO A 121 -35.57 53.54 35.32
N PRO A 122 -34.89 54.39 34.49
CA PRO A 122 -34.10 54.15 33.25
C PRO A 122 -32.77 54.92 33.10
N GLU A 123 -31.99 54.58 32.05
CA GLU A 123 -31.41 55.57 31.11
C GLU A 123 -30.87 54.89 29.83
N ALA A 124 -30.52 55.66 28.78
CA ALA A 124 -30.18 55.12 27.47
C ALA A 124 -28.87 55.67 26.90
N ARG A 125 -27.99 54.80 26.39
CA ARG A 125 -26.92 55.12 25.42
C ARG A 125 -26.51 53.88 24.63
N ASN A 126 -26.36 54.03 23.32
CA ASN A 126 -25.86 52.99 22.42
C ASN A 126 -24.32 52.90 22.48
N THR A 127 -23.77 51.69 22.40
CA THR A 127 -22.74 51.36 21.39
C THR A 127 -22.56 49.83 21.27
N ALA A 128 -21.83 49.40 20.24
CA ALA A 128 -21.96 48.08 19.63
C ALA A 128 -21.21 46.91 20.29
N ASP A 129 -21.64 45.72 19.86
CA ASP A 129 -20.88 44.46 19.68
C ASP A 129 -20.99 43.35 20.76
N LYS A 130 -20.81 42.11 20.27
CA LYS A 130 -20.68 40.81 20.94
C LYS A 130 -21.93 40.23 21.62
N HIS A 131 -22.67 39.43 20.85
CA HIS A 131 -22.96 38.05 21.28
C HIS A 131 -23.21 37.08 20.12
N LYS A 132 -22.18 36.31 19.74
CA LYS A 132 -22.37 35.03 19.04
C LYS A 132 -23.04 34.04 20.02
N LYS A 133 -24.36 33.87 19.94
CA LYS A 133 -25.04 32.75 20.61
C LYS A 133 -24.69 31.46 19.89
N ARG A 134 -24.09 30.49 20.62
CA ARG A 134 -23.99 29.10 20.18
C ARG A 134 -25.42 28.57 19.96
N GLN A 135 -25.79 28.31 18.70
CA GLN A 135 -26.94 27.46 18.41
C GLN A 135 -26.55 26.00 18.68
N LYS A 136 -27.51 25.19 19.13
CA LYS A 136 -27.38 23.73 19.06
C LYS A 136 -27.37 23.30 17.57
N PRO A 137 -26.83 22.13 17.22
CA PRO A 137 -27.05 21.56 15.90
C PRO A 137 -28.56 21.47 15.63
N LYS A 138 -28.99 21.92 14.44
CA LYS A 138 -30.31 21.53 13.92
C LYS A 138 -30.23 20.05 13.54
N GLU A 139 -31.34 19.34 13.70
CA GLU A 139 -31.54 18.07 13.01
C GLU A 139 -31.70 18.36 11.52
N GLY A 140 -30.97 17.65 10.67
CA GLY A 140 -30.82 18.00 9.26
C GLY A 140 -32.04 17.62 8.42
N GLY A 141 -32.70 18.62 7.83
CA GLY A 141 -33.43 18.46 6.57
C GLY A 141 -32.48 18.79 5.43
N ALA A 142 -32.41 17.93 4.41
CA ALA A 142 -31.50 18.12 3.28
C ALA A 142 -31.92 19.32 2.41
N GLU A 143 -30.99 20.22 2.11
CA GLU A 143 -31.22 21.39 1.26
C GLU A 143 -31.18 21.00 -0.24
N GLU A 144 -32.22 20.33 -0.74
CA GLU A 144 -32.41 20.09 -2.19
C GLU A 144 -32.79 21.39 -2.94
N LEU A 145 -32.46 21.46 -4.24
CA LEU A 145 -32.88 22.57 -5.10
C LEU A 145 -34.39 22.56 -5.31
N HIS A 146 -35.06 23.68 -5.06
CA HIS A 146 -36.50 23.82 -5.27
C HIS A 146 -36.80 25.09 -6.08
N PRO A 147 -37.27 24.98 -7.34
CA PRO A 147 -37.46 23.75 -8.12
C PRO A 147 -36.15 23.05 -8.51
N TRP A 148 -36.23 21.76 -8.85
CA TRP A 148 -35.14 21.05 -9.54
C TRP A 148 -34.89 21.63 -10.95
N PRO A 149 -33.71 21.38 -11.56
CA PRO A 149 -33.41 21.82 -12.93
C PRO A 149 -34.43 21.33 -13.97
N SER A 150 -34.86 22.22 -14.86
CA SER A 150 -35.90 21.95 -15.87
C SER A 150 -35.55 20.85 -16.88
N TYR A 151 -34.26 20.54 -17.07
CA TYR A 151 -33.83 19.44 -17.94
C TYR A 151 -34.29 18.07 -17.42
N ILE A 152 -34.49 17.90 -16.11
CA ILE A 152 -34.88 16.60 -15.52
C ILE A 152 -36.26 16.18 -16.03
N SER A 153 -37.25 17.08 -16.01
CA SER A 153 -38.60 16.79 -16.53
C SER A 153 -38.60 16.50 -18.03
N GLN A 154 -37.88 17.30 -18.82
CA GLN A 154 -37.78 17.13 -20.28
C GLN A 154 -37.13 15.78 -20.65
N ARG A 155 -36.07 15.39 -19.93
CA ARG A 155 -35.38 14.11 -20.08
C ARG A 155 -36.31 12.93 -19.75
N LEU A 156 -37.12 13.05 -18.71
CA LEU A 156 -38.10 12.04 -18.29
C LEU A 156 -39.27 11.90 -19.28
N GLU A 157 -39.86 13.00 -19.76
CA GLU A 157 -40.92 12.97 -20.78
C GLU A 157 -40.47 12.26 -22.06
N LEU A 158 -39.23 12.53 -22.50
CA LEU A 158 -38.62 11.84 -23.63
C LEU A 158 -38.39 10.35 -23.37
N TYR A 159 -37.89 9.99 -22.18
CA TYR A 159 -37.67 8.59 -21.80
C TYR A 159 -38.97 7.81 -21.70
N GLU A 160 -40.02 8.35 -21.08
CA GLU A 160 -41.34 7.70 -20.93
C GLU A 160 -42.03 7.42 -22.27
N ARG A 161 -41.71 8.18 -23.33
CA ARG A 161 -42.10 7.85 -24.71
C ARG A 161 -41.31 6.65 -25.25
N LEU A 162 -39.99 6.72 -25.19
CA LEU A 162 -39.08 5.70 -25.72
C LEU A 162 -39.20 4.36 -24.99
N LYS A 163 -39.51 4.39 -23.69
CA LYS A 163 -39.78 3.21 -22.85
C LYS A 163 -41.00 2.44 -23.35
N LYS A 164 -42.11 3.13 -23.67
CA LYS A 164 -43.33 2.50 -24.23
C LYS A 164 -43.11 1.89 -25.61
N GLU A 165 -42.30 2.55 -26.45
CA GLU A 165 -41.89 2.01 -27.75
C GLU A 165 -41.05 0.73 -27.58
N SER A 166 -40.07 0.74 -26.66
CA SER A 166 -39.22 -0.41 -26.34
C SER A 166 -40.00 -1.57 -25.71
N ASP A 167 -40.86 -1.31 -24.72
CA ASP A 167 -41.70 -2.31 -24.07
C ASP A 167 -42.68 -2.97 -25.06
N THR A 168 -43.16 -2.22 -26.05
CA THR A 168 -43.97 -2.76 -27.16
C THR A 168 -43.16 -3.70 -28.07
N LEU A 169 -41.87 -3.43 -28.27
CA LEU A 169 -40.97 -4.31 -29.03
C LEU A 169 -40.58 -5.56 -28.23
N LEU A 170 -40.28 -5.42 -26.94
CA LEU A 170 -40.00 -6.54 -26.04
C LEU A 170 -41.21 -7.47 -25.90
N SER A 171 -42.42 -6.91 -25.74
CA SER A 171 -43.67 -7.69 -25.69
C SER A 171 -43.91 -8.51 -26.96
N LYS A 172 -43.53 -7.97 -28.14
CA LYS A 172 -43.59 -8.71 -29.42
C LYS A 172 -42.56 -9.83 -29.49
N ARG A 173 -41.35 -9.64 -28.95
CA ARG A 173 -40.34 -10.71 -28.88
C ARG A 173 -40.77 -11.82 -27.91
N ALA A 174 -41.29 -11.46 -26.73
CA ALA A 174 -41.84 -12.40 -25.75
C ALA A 174 -43.04 -13.21 -26.30
N ALA A 175 -43.88 -12.61 -27.16
CA ALA A 175 -44.95 -13.33 -27.86
C ALA A 175 -44.47 -14.34 -28.92
N HIS A 176 -43.17 -14.31 -29.27
CA HIS A 176 -42.47 -15.27 -30.11
C HIS A 176 -41.33 -15.97 -29.35
N SER A 177 -41.50 -16.12 -28.03
CA SER A 177 -40.59 -16.86 -27.15
C SER A 177 -40.44 -18.31 -27.58
N LEU A 178 -39.26 -18.86 -27.33
CA LEU A 178 -38.92 -20.26 -27.57
C LEU A 178 -38.36 -20.88 -26.27
N PRO A 179 -38.54 -22.19 -26.05
CA PRO A 179 -37.79 -22.90 -25.03
C PRO A 179 -36.29 -22.74 -25.27
N ILE A 180 -35.57 -22.37 -24.21
CA ILE A 180 -34.11 -22.26 -24.19
C ILE A 180 -33.54 -23.02 -22.99
N ARG A 181 -32.32 -23.50 -23.15
CA ARG A 181 -31.56 -24.26 -22.17
C ARG A 181 -30.52 -23.37 -21.49
N VAL A 182 -30.60 -23.28 -20.16
CA VAL A 182 -29.70 -22.45 -19.36
C VAL A 182 -28.82 -23.33 -18.48
N GLN A 183 -27.51 -23.32 -18.71
CA GLN A 183 -26.56 -24.13 -17.96
C GLN A 183 -26.02 -23.39 -16.73
N LEU A 184 -26.10 -24.00 -15.55
CA LEU A 184 -25.59 -23.48 -14.29
C LEU A 184 -24.13 -23.93 -14.01
N PRO A 185 -23.40 -23.29 -13.07
CA PRO A 185 -21.97 -23.56 -12.85
C PRO A 185 -21.65 -24.93 -12.22
N ASP A 186 -22.65 -25.64 -11.72
CA ASP A 186 -22.57 -27.04 -11.26
C ASP A 186 -22.78 -28.06 -12.41
N GLY A 187 -23.04 -27.57 -13.63
CA GLY A 187 -23.36 -28.37 -14.80
C GLY A 187 -24.83 -28.77 -14.92
N GLN A 188 -25.71 -28.34 -14.00
CA GLN A 188 -27.15 -28.55 -14.14
C GLN A 188 -27.75 -27.65 -15.21
N ASP A 189 -28.64 -28.20 -16.04
CA ASP A 189 -29.43 -27.43 -16.99
C ASP A 189 -30.81 -27.08 -16.42
N VAL A 190 -31.30 -25.89 -16.75
CA VAL A 190 -32.62 -25.37 -16.38
C VAL A 190 -33.36 -24.93 -17.64
N GLU A 191 -34.62 -25.35 -17.77
CA GLU A 191 -35.50 -24.90 -18.85
C GLU A 191 -35.96 -23.45 -18.60
N ALA A 192 -35.86 -22.62 -19.63
CA ALA A 192 -36.27 -21.22 -19.62
C ALA A 192 -36.99 -20.86 -20.94
N GLN A 193 -37.47 -19.63 -21.06
CA GLN A 193 -38.15 -19.11 -22.25
C GLN A 193 -37.47 -17.82 -22.72
N SER A 194 -37.04 -17.78 -23.98
CA SER A 194 -36.37 -16.59 -24.53
C SER A 194 -37.28 -15.36 -24.49
N TRP A 195 -36.69 -14.19 -24.24
CA TRP A 195 -37.37 -12.90 -24.07
C TRP A 195 -38.38 -12.81 -22.90
N ILE A 196 -38.50 -13.85 -22.08
CA ILE A 196 -39.37 -13.92 -20.89
C ILE A 196 -38.56 -14.17 -19.62
N SER A 197 -37.76 -15.24 -19.61
CA SER A 197 -37.01 -15.67 -18.43
C SER A 197 -35.84 -14.73 -18.14
N THR A 198 -35.71 -14.28 -16.88
CA THR A 198 -34.58 -13.44 -16.43
C THR A 198 -33.67 -14.20 -15.45
N PRO A 199 -32.38 -13.83 -15.31
CA PRO A 199 -31.52 -14.37 -14.28
C PRO A 199 -32.08 -14.26 -12.86
N TYR A 200 -32.82 -13.20 -12.53
CA TYR A 200 -33.49 -13.06 -11.23
C TYR A 200 -34.58 -14.11 -11.01
N GLN A 201 -35.39 -14.41 -12.04
CA GLN A 201 -36.45 -15.43 -11.93
C GLN A 201 -35.84 -16.83 -11.71
N LEU A 202 -34.77 -17.15 -12.43
CA LEU A 202 -34.04 -18.41 -12.25
C LEU A 202 -33.38 -18.48 -10.86
N ALA A 203 -32.77 -17.39 -10.40
CA ALA A 203 -32.22 -17.29 -9.04
C ALA A 203 -33.29 -17.51 -7.95
N CYS A 204 -34.50 -16.97 -8.13
CA CYS A 204 -35.63 -17.20 -7.23
C CYS A 204 -36.11 -18.66 -7.24
N GLY A 205 -36.08 -19.31 -8.40
CA GLY A 205 -36.39 -20.74 -8.55
C GLY A 205 -35.40 -21.64 -7.79
N ILE A 206 -34.13 -21.24 -7.70
CA ILE A 206 -33.11 -21.92 -6.88
C ILE A 206 -33.33 -21.60 -5.38
N SER A 207 -33.31 -20.33 -4.99
CA SER A 207 -33.79 -19.86 -3.67
C SER A 207 -33.91 -18.34 -3.59
N GLN A 208 -34.89 -17.85 -2.82
CA GLN A 208 -35.03 -16.42 -2.53
C GLN A 208 -33.77 -15.82 -1.89
N GLY A 209 -33.06 -16.58 -1.03
CA GLY A 209 -31.81 -16.12 -0.40
C GLY A 209 -30.67 -15.90 -1.39
N LEU A 210 -30.59 -16.72 -2.45
CA LEU A 210 -29.65 -16.48 -3.56
C LEU A 210 -30.07 -15.25 -4.36
N ALA A 211 -31.34 -15.16 -4.77
CA ALA A 211 -31.86 -14.02 -5.52
C ALA A 211 -31.69 -12.66 -4.80
N ASP A 212 -31.90 -12.64 -3.48
CA ASP A 212 -31.78 -11.42 -2.66
C ASP A 212 -30.32 -11.04 -2.39
N SER A 213 -29.39 -12.00 -2.35
CA SER A 213 -27.94 -11.74 -2.18
C SER A 213 -27.18 -11.53 -3.51
N CYS A 214 -27.72 -12.00 -4.64
CA CYS A 214 -27.15 -11.80 -5.97
C CYS A 214 -27.11 -10.31 -6.33
N VAL A 215 -26.01 -9.87 -6.93
CA VAL A 215 -25.76 -8.48 -7.34
C VAL A 215 -25.97 -8.33 -8.84
N ILE A 216 -25.39 -9.25 -9.63
CA ILE A 216 -25.40 -9.24 -11.09
C ILE A 216 -25.30 -10.67 -11.64
N ALA A 217 -25.68 -10.91 -12.89
CA ALA A 217 -25.40 -12.18 -13.58
C ALA A 217 -24.22 -12.05 -14.54
N ARG A 218 -23.63 -13.19 -14.91
CA ARG A 218 -22.76 -13.36 -16.06
C ARG A 218 -23.42 -14.39 -16.99
N VAL A 219 -23.60 -14.03 -18.26
CA VAL A 219 -24.23 -14.81 -19.33
C VAL A 219 -23.20 -14.98 -20.44
N ASP A 220 -22.76 -16.21 -20.70
CA ASP A 220 -21.70 -16.54 -21.67
C ASP A 220 -20.47 -15.62 -21.58
N GLY A 221 -19.92 -15.52 -20.36
CA GLY A 221 -18.78 -14.67 -20.03
C GLY A 221 -19.10 -13.18 -19.87
N ASN A 222 -20.25 -12.69 -20.35
CA ASN A 222 -20.61 -11.27 -20.38
C ASN A 222 -21.47 -10.86 -19.17
N LEU A 223 -21.23 -9.70 -18.57
CA LEU A 223 -22.04 -9.21 -17.44
C LEU A 223 -23.44 -8.76 -17.89
N TRP A 224 -24.46 -9.16 -17.14
CA TRP A 224 -25.87 -9.10 -17.55
C TRP A 224 -26.81 -8.68 -16.42
N ASP A 225 -27.68 -7.69 -16.65
CA ASP A 225 -28.64 -7.21 -15.65
C ASP A 225 -29.58 -8.34 -15.19
N LEU A 226 -29.81 -8.47 -13.89
CA LEU A 226 -30.63 -9.55 -13.34
C LEU A 226 -32.10 -9.55 -13.82
N ASP A 227 -32.59 -8.40 -14.31
CA ASP A 227 -33.93 -8.24 -14.88
C ASP A 227 -33.95 -8.20 -16.42
N ARG A 228 -32.80 -8.27 -17.11
CA ARG A 228 -32.77 -8.39 -18.58
C ARG A 228 -33.12 -9.84 -18.96
N PRO A 229 -34.14 -10.07 -19.81
CA PRO A 229 -34.46 -11.42 -20.29
C PRO A 229 -33.28 -12.08 -21.00
N LEU A 230 -33.20 -13.40 -20.92
CA LEU A 230 -32.29 -14.22 -21.70
C LEU A 230 -32.81 -14.34 -23.15
N GLU A 231 -31.91 -14.33 -24.12
CA GLU A 231 -32.24 -14.14 -25.53
C GLU A 231 -32.14 -15.45 -26.35
N GLU A 232 -31.27 -16.37 -25.94
CA GLU A 232 -30.96 -17.68 -26.55
C GLU A 232 -30.43 -18.68 -25.49
N ASP A 233 -30.04 -19.90 -25.89
CA ASP A 233 -29.38 -20.90 -25.02
C ASP A 233 -28.05 -20.34 -24.47
N CYS A 234 -27.81 -20.44 -23.16
CA CYS A 234 -26.71 -19.74 -22.52
C CYS A 234 -26.16 -20.44 -21.26
N SER A 235 -24.89 -20.20 -20.95
CA SER A 235 -24.33 -20.43 -19.61
C SER A 235 -24.64 -19.26 -18.67
N LEU A 236 -25.04 -19.55 -17.43
CA LEU A 236 -25.47 -18.55 -16.43
C LEU A 236 -24.75 -18.72 -15.10
N GLU A 237 -24.07 -17.66 -14.65
CA GLU A 237 -23.45 -17.56 -13.32
C GLU A 237 -24.05 -16.37 -12.54
N LEU A 238 -24.31 -16.58 -11.25
CA LEU A 238 -24.98 -15.60 -10.37
C LEU A 238 -23.98 -15.00 -9.37
N LEU A 239 -23.54 -13.77 -9.63
CA LEU A 239 -22.46 -13.11 -8.89
C LEU A 239 -22.99 -12.31 -7.70
N ARG A 240 -22.43 -12.54 -6.51
CA ARG A 240 -22.67 -11.77 -5.28
C ARG A 240 -21.50 -10.81 -5.01
N PHE A 241 -21.61 -9.98 -3.97
CA PHE A 241 -20.65 -8.92 -3.64
C PHE A 241 -19.23 -9.42 -3.24
N ASP A 242 -19.06 -10.73 -3.07
CA ASP A 242 -17.78 -11.42 -2.91
C ASP A 242 -16.97 -11.50 -4.23
N HIS A 243 -17.61 -11.47 -5.39
CA HIS A 243 -16.94 -11.37 -6.70
C HIS A 243 -16.51 -9.93 -7.03
N GLU A 244 -15.41 -9.76 -7.78
CA GLU A 244 -14.86 -8.45 -8.18
C GLU A 244 -15.77 -7.66 -9.12
N ASP A 245 -16.17 -8.25 -10.25
CA ASP A 245 -17.14 -7.68 -11.21
C ASP A 245 -18.43 -7.20 -10.53
N ALA A 246 -18.93 -7.97 -9.56
CA ALA A 246 -20.11 -7.62 -8.79
C ALA A 246 -19.88 -6.38 -7.91
N ARG A 247 -18.70 -6.23 -7.27
CA ARG A 247 -18.35 -4.97 -6.58
C ARG A 247 -18.28 -3.81 -7.55
N ALA A 248 -17.69 -3.99 -8.73
CA ALA A 248 -17.62 -2.94 -9.75
C ALA A 248 -19.02 -2.49 -10.20
N VAL A 249 -19.91 -3.41 -10.57
CA VAL A 249 -21.32 -3.13 -10.95
C VAL A 249 -22.10 -2.49 -9.81
N TYR A 250 -21.90 -2.96 -8.58
CA TYR A 250 -22.55 -2.43 -7.38
C TYR A 250 -22.12 -0.99 -7.07
N TRP A 251 -20.81 -0.71 -7.12
CA TRP A 251 -20.26 0.63 -6.91
C TRP A 251 -20.60 1.57 -8.06
N HIS A 252 -20.66 1.10 -9.30
CA HIS A 252 -21.16 1.87 -10.44
C HIS A 252 -22.64 2.26 -10.30
N SER A 253 -23.47 1.34 -9.79
CA SER A 253 -24.87 1.64 -9.44
C SER A 253 -24.98 2.62 -8.27
N SER A 254 -24.05 2.56 -7.32
CA SER A 254 -23.95 3.53 -6.23
C SER A 254 -23.46 4.91 -6.68
N ALA A 255 -22.65 4.96 -7.75
CA ALA A 255 -22.34 6.21 -8.43
C ALA A 255 -23.61 6.85 -8.96
N HIS A 256 -24.49 6.12 -9.67
CA HIS A 256 -25.77 6.68 -10.15
C HIS A 256 -26.62 7.28 -9.02
N VAL A 257 -26.71 6.63 -7.85
CA VAL A 257 -27.39 7.20 -6.66
C VAL A 257 -26.77 8.53 -6.21
N LEU A 258 -25.44 8.65 -6.24
CA LEU A 258 -24.74 9.90 -5.94
C LEU A 258 -24.94 10.96 -7.06
N GLY A 259 -24.94 10.55 -8.33
CA GLY A 259 -25.19 11.42 -9.47
C GLY A 259 -26.58 12.06 -9.43
N GLU A 260 -27.61 11.29 -9.07
CA GLU A 260 -28.96 11.79 -8.83
C GLU A 260 -28.99 12.82 -7.69
N ALA A 261 -28.33 12.51 -6.56
CA ALA A 261 -28.21 13.46 -5.45
C ALA A 261 -27.45 14.75 -5.86
N MET A 262 -26.46 14.65 -6.75
CA MET A 262 -25.72 15.80 -7.29
C MET A 262 -26.55 16.65 -8.26
N GLU A 263 -27.37 16.06 -9.14
CA GLU A 263 -28.36 16.80 -9.96
C GLU A 263 -29.38 17.53 -9.06
N ARG A 264 -29.87 16.87 -7.99
CA ARG A 264 -30.82 17.46 -7.02
C ARG A 264 -30.25 18.59 -6.15
N PHE A 265 -28.98 18.52 -5.75
CA PHE A 265 -28.36 19.44 -4.77
C PHE A 265 -27.51 20.55 -5.40
N TYR A 266 -26.87 20.28 -6.54
CA TYR A 266 -26.03 21.25 -7.24
C TYR A 266 -26.57 21.68 -8.62
N GLY A 267 -27.37 20.84 -9.28
CA GLY A 267 -27.95 21.13 -10.60
C GLY A 267 -26.97 21.08 -11.78
N GLY A 268 -25.71 20.71 -11.55
CA GLY A 268 -24.64 20.70 -12.54
C GLY A 268 -24.77 19.63 -13.64
N CYS A 269 -23.81 19.64 -14.57
CA CYS A 269 -23.73 18.65 -15.64
C CYS A 269 -22.88 17.44 -15.20
N LEU A 270 -23.53 16.28 -14.98
CA LEU A 270 -22.83 15.02 -14.71
C LEU A 270 -21.92 14.61 -15.89
N CYS A 271 -20.73 14.08 -15.57
CA CYS A 271 -19.68 13.72 -16.52
C CYS A 271 -19.41 12.21 -16.52
N TYR A 272 -18.44 11.74 -15.71
CA TYR A 272 -18.06 10.34 -15.58
C TYR A 272 -18.33 9.82 -14.17
N GLY A 273 -18.95 8.65 -14.04
CA GLY A 273 -19.29 8.01 -12.75
C GLY A 273 -18.81 6.55 -12.61
N PRO A 274 -17.50 6.25 -12.76
CA PRO A 274 -17.00 4.88 -12.76
C PRO A 274 -16.81 4.30 -11.34
N PRO A 275 -16.84 2.97 -11.20
CA PRO A 275 -16.29 2.29 -10.02
C PRO A 275 -14.76 2.38 -10.01
N ILE A 276 -14.16 2.18 -8.84
CA ILE A 276 -12.72 2.08 -8.59
C ILE A 276 -12.47 0.94 -7.59
N GLU A 277 -11.21 0.52 -7.44
CA GLU A 277 -10.77 -0.62 -6.60
C GLU A 277 -11.35 -0.65 -5.17
N ASN A 278 -11.67 0.52 -4.60
CA ASN A 278 -12.31 0.68 -3.30
C ASN A 278 -13.44 1.73 -3.33
N GLY A 279 -14.46 1.53 -4.17
CA GLY A 279 -15.66 2.38 -4.22
C GLY A 279 -15.95 2.96 -5.59
N PHE A 280 -16.31 4.25 -5.65
CA PHE A 280 -16.66 4.96 -6.88
C PHE A 280 -16.38 6.46 -6.75
N TYR A 281 -16.47 7.18 -7.87
CA TYR A 281 -16.61 8.63 -7.86
C TYR A 281 -17.64 9.10 -8.89
N TYR A 282 -18.08 10.35 -8.79
CA TYR A 282 -18.72 11.08 -9.89
C TYR A 282 -18.02 12.41 -10.15
N ASP A 283 -17.75 12.69 -11.42
CA ASP A 283 -17.38 14.01 -11.92
C ASP A 283 -18.62 14.79 -12.35
N MET A 284 -18.68 16.07 -11.97
CA MET A 284 -19.72 17.00 -12.37
C MET A 284 -19.12 18.38 -12.67
N PHE A 285 -19.53 18.99 -13.77
CA PHE A 285 -19.25 20.39 -14.05
C PHE A 285 -20.28 21.29 -13.37
N LEU A 286 -19.81 22.31 -12.67
CA LEU A 286 -20.63 23.39 -12.13
C LEU A 286 -20.31 24.68 -12.88
N ASP A 287 -21.36 25.43 -13.20
CA ASP A 287 -21.22 26.73 -13.83
C ASP A 287 -21.05 27.82 -12.76
N GLY A 288 -20.16 28.78 -13.02
CA GLY A 288 -19.74 29.77 -12.03
C GLY A 288 -18.83 29.22 -10.90
N PRO A 289 -18.66 29.99 -9.80
CA PRO A 289 -17.60 29.74 -8.81
C PRO A 289 -17.96 28.75 -7.68
N ARG A 290 -19.08 28.02 -7.74
CA ARG A 290 -19.46 27.04 -6.70
C ARG A 290 -18.59 25.78 -6.81
N GLY A 291 -17.72 25.56 -5.83
CA GLY A 291 -17.05 24.28 -5.60
C GLY A 291 -17.82 23.38 -4.63
N VAL A 292 -17.44 22.10 -4.56
CA VAL A 292 -17.94 21.16 -3.56
C VAL A 292 -17.19 21.36 -2.24
N SER A 293 -17.91 21.34 -1.11
CA SER A 293 -17.35 21.41 0.24
C SER A 293 -17.58 20.12 1.03
N SER A 294 -16.62 19.72 1.85
CA SER A 294 -16.77 18.58 2.78
C SER A 294 -17.83 18.81 3.85
N GLY A 295 -18.32 20.04 4.04
CA GLY A 295 -19.49 20.34 4.85
C GLY A 295 -20.81 19.84 4.25
N GLU A 296 -20.91 19.76 2.93
CA GLU A 296 -22.13 19.36 2.19
C GLU A 296 -22.32 17.83 2.12
N PHE A 297 -21.33 17.03 2.58
CA PHE A 297 -21.37 15.57 2.49
C PHE A 297 -22.55 14.97 3.29
N GLY A 298 -22.95 15.59 4.40
CA GLY A 298 -24.08 15.13 5.21
C GLY A 298 -25.41 15.23 4.48
N ASP A 299 -25.60 16.29 3.69
CA ASP A 299 -26.82 16.55 2.92
C ASP A 299 -26.89 15.66 1.68
N LEU A 300 -25.78 15.52 0.95
CA LEU A 300 -25.66 14.55 -0.16
C LEU A 300 -25.94 13.12 0.32
N GLU A 301 -25.38 12.71 1.45
CA GLU A 301 -25.69 11.42 2.05
C GLU A 301 -27.16 11.29 2.47
N ALA A 302 -27.81 12.35 2.95
CA ALA A 302 -29.23 12.32 3.31
C ALA A 302 -30.12 12.12 2.08
N ILE A 303 -29.81 12.78 0.96
CA ILE A 303 -30.50 12.61 -0.32
C ILE A 303 -30.28 11.18 -0.85
N CYS A 304 -29.04 10.69 -0.86
CA CYS A 304 -28.72 9.29 -1.22
C CYS A 304 -29.51 8.29 -0.36
N LYS A 305 -29.60 8.52 0.95
CA LYS A 305 -30.36 7.67 1.89
C LYS A 305 -31.86 7.72 1.66
N ASN A 306 -32.40 8.73 0.98
CA ASN A 306 -33.80 8.75 0.54
C ASN A 306 -33.97 7.96 -0.76
N ILE A 307 -33.13 8.22 -1.77
CA ILE A 307 -33.07 7.46 -3.04
C ILE A 307 -32.94 5.95 -2.80
N MET A 308 -32.16 5.53 -1.80
CA MET A 308 -32.01 4.13 -1.37
C MET A 308 -33.28 3.54 -0.72
N LYS A 309 -34.10 4.34 -0.01
CA LYS A 309 -35.38 3.91 0.59
C LYS A 309 -36.47 3.75 -0.48
N ASP A 310 -36.46 4.61 -1.48
CA ASP A 310 -37.45 4.62 -2.58
C ASP A 310 -37.42 3.33 -3.41
N LYS A 311 -36.31 2.57 -3.36
CA LYS A 311 -36.07 1.35 -4.16
C LYS A 311 -36.31 1.57 -5.66
N GLN A 312 -35.87 2.71 -6.18
CA GLN A 312 -36.01 3.05 -7.60
C GLN A 312 -35.36 1.94 -8.46
N PRO A 313 -36.04 1.40 -9.49
CA PRO A 313 -35.47 0.38 -10.36
C PRO A 313 -34.42 0.98 -11.30
N PHE A 314 -33.47 0.15 -11.74
CA PHE A 314 -32.55 0.50 -12.83
C PHE A 314 -33.12 0.02 -14.17
N GLU A 315 -33.63 0.94 -14.98
CA GLU A 315 -34.31 0.62 -16.24
C GLU A 315 -33.39 0.88 -17.46
N ARG A 316 -32.88 -0.20 -18.05
CA ARG A 316 -32.07 -0.20 -19.29
C ARG A 316 -32.94 0.15 -20.50
N LEU A 317 -32.48 1.09 -21.34
CA LEU A 317 -32.95 1.25 -22.71
C LEU A 317 -31.77 1.32 -23.68
N GLU A 318 -31.98 0.83 -24.91
CA GLU A 318 -31.07 1.06 -26.03
C GLU A 318 -31.71 2.04 -27.00
N ILE A 319 -30.99 3.11 -27.36
CA ILE A 319 -31.54 4.30 -28.02
C ILE A 319 -30.57 4.77 -29.12
N SER A 320 -31.09 5.38 -30.19
CA SER A 320 -30.27 5.95 -31.26
C SER A 320 -29.37 7.10 -30.77
N LYS A 321 -28.14 7.19 -31.30
CA LYS A 321 -27.21 8.30 -31.01
C LYS A 321 -27.83 9.68 -31.25
N GLN A 322 -28.70 9.83 -32.25
CA GLN A 322 -29.37 11.09 -32.56
C GLN A 322 -30.39 11.49 -31.46
N THR A 323 -31.22 10.55 -31.01
CA THR A 323 -32.19 10.79 -29.92
C THR A 323 -31.49 11.06 -28.59
N LEU A 324 -30.30 10.50 -28.38
CA LEU A 324 -29.49 10.77 -27.18
C LEU A 324 -28.82 12.15 -27.22
N LEU A 325 -28.42 12.65 -28.39
CA LEU A 325 -27.95 14.03 -28.55
C LEU A 325 -29.07 15.06 -28.32
N GLU A 326 -30.33 14.71 -28.60
CA GLU A 326 -31.50 15.50 -28.20
C GLU A 326 -31.72 15.42 -26.67
N MET A 327 -31.76 14.21 -26.10
CA MET A 327 -31.97 13.97 -24.67
C MET A 327 -30.94 14.67 -23.77
N PHE A 328 -29.67 14.66 -24.15
CA PHE A 328 -28.58 15.25 -23.39
C PHE A 328 -28.15 16.63 -23.90
N LYS A 329 -28.95 17.31 -24.73
CA LYS A 329 -28.64 18.64 -25.31
C LYS A 329 -28.22 19.69 -24.28
N TYR A 330 -28.71 19.61 -23.04
CA TYR A 330 -28.33 20.48 -21.93
C TYR A 330 -26.91 20.23 -21.39
N ASN A 331 -26.37 19.03 -21.59
CA ASN A 331 -25.11 18.55 -21.02
C ASN A 331 -24.06 18.36 -22.11
N LYS A 332 -23.24 19.41 -22.32
CA LYS A 332 -22.15 19.41 -23.32
C LYS A 332 -21.18 18.22 -23.21
N PHE A 333 -20.97 17.68 -22.02
CA PHE A 333 -20.03 16.58 -21.77
C PHE A 333 -20.57 15.23 -22.23
N LYS A 334 -21.86 14.97 -22.01
CA LYS A 334 -22.53 13.77 -22.53
C LYS A 334 -22.64 13.84 -24.06
N CYS A 335 -22.87 15.02 -24.63
CA CYS A 335 -22.80 15.23 -26.08
C CYS A 335 -21.38 15.01 -26.67
N ARG A 336 -20.31 15.44 -25.99
CA ARG A 336 -18.92 15.10 -26.36
C ARG A 336 -18.71 13.58 -26.36
N ILE A 337 -19.06 12.89 -25.28
CA ILE A 337 -18.94 11.42 -25.17
C ILE A 337 -19.70 10.70 -26.31
N LEU A 338 -20.94 11.12 -26.60
CA LEU A 338 -21.73 10.58 -27.72
C LEU A 338 -21.01 10.77 -29.05
N ASN A 339 -20.49 11.97 -29.33
CA ASN A 339 -19.84 12.27 -30.60
C ASN A 339 -18.48 11.56 -30.76
N GLU A 340 -17.64 11.61 -29.73
CA GLU A 340 -16.23 11.20 -29.75
C GLU A 340 -16.03 9.69 -29.46
N LYS A 341 -16.87 9.08 -28.60
CA LYS A 341 -16.62 7.75 -28.02
C LYS A 341 -17.70 6.71 -28.34
N VAL A 342 -18.81 7.10 -28.96
CA VAL A 342 -19.86 6.18 -29.45
C VAL A 342 -19.78 6.11 -30.97
N SER A 343 -19.13 5.07 -31.48
CA SER A 343 -19.01 4.74 -32.92
C SER A 343 -20.23 3.98 -33.47
N THR A 344 -21.07 3.42 -32.60
CA THR A 344 -22.26 2.64 -32.96
C THR A 344 -23.48 3.52 -33.25
N PRO A 345 -24.45 3.07 -34.08
CA PRO A 345 -25.69 3.81 -34.33
C PRO A 345 -26.59 3.95 -33.10
N THR A 346 -26.57 2.94 -32.23
CA THR A 346 -27.26 2.90 -30.94
C THR A 346 -26.26 2.83 -29.78
N THR A 347 -26.72 3.23 -28.59
CA THR A 347 -26.05 2.94 -27.32
C THR A 347 -27.10 2.97 -26.20
N THR A 348 -26.75 2.45 -25.03
CA THR A 348 -27.66 2.36 -23.89
C THR A 348 -27.68 3.60 -23.00
N VAL A 349 -28.81 3.77 -22.31
CA VAL A 349 -28.98 4.60 -21.11
C VAL A 349 -29.61 3.76 -20.00
N TYR A 350 -29.39 4.16 -18.76
CA TYR A 350 -30.11 3.62 -17.61
C TYR A 350 -30.84 4.74 -16.88
N ARG A 351 -32.11 4.52 -16.58
CA ARG A 351 -32.88 5.34 -15.66
C ARG A 351 -32.79 4.78 -14.25
N CYS A 352 -32.72 5.68 -13.28
CA CYS A 352 -32.87 5.44 -11.85
C CYS A 352 -33.78 6.56 -11.33
N GLY A 353 -35.08 6.29 -11.23
CA GLY A 353 -36.10 7.29 -10.85
C GLY A 353 -36.06 8.54 -11.74
N PRO A 354 -35.69 9.73 -11.23
CA PRO A 354 -35.55 10.94 -12.02
C PRO A 354 -34.21 11.04 -12.79
N LEU A 355 -33.17 10.31 -12.38
CA LEU A 355 -31.90 10.25 -13.10
C LEU A 355 -32.05 9.39 -14.35
N ILE A 356 -31.52 9.86 -15.47
CA ILE A 356 -31.28 9.05 -16.68
C ILE A 356 -29.86 9.40 -17.14
N ASP A 357 -28.95 8.42 -17.18
CA ASP A 357 -27.58 8.64 -17.62
C ASP A 357 -27.14 7.71 -18.76
N LEU A 358 -26.24 8.24 -19.60
CA LEU A 358 -25.54 7.56 -20.67
C LEU A 358 -24.54 6.56 -20.09
N CYS A 359 -24.92 5.28 -20.13
CA CYS A 359 -24.21 4.22 -19.44
C CYS A 359 -24.37 2.88 -20.19
N ARG A 360 -23.29 2.08 -20.26
CA ARG A 360 -23.33 0.70 -20.80
C ARG A 360 -23.90 -0.30 -19.79
N GLY A 361 -23.73 -0.02 -18.50
CA GLY A 361 -24.09 -0.90 -17.40
C GLY A 361 -23.22 -2.18 -17.38
N PRO A 362 -23.72 -3.28 -16.83
CA PRO A 362 -25.05 -3.41 -16.22
C PRO A 362 -25.15 -2.76 -14.83
N HIS A 363 -26.32 -2.85 -14.20
CA HIS A 363 -26.59 -2.30 -12.86
C HIS A 363 -27.27 -3.31 -11.91
N VAL A 364 -27.30 -2.97 -10.61
CA VAL A 364 -28.12 -3.69 -9.62
C VAL A 364 -29.60 -3.41 -9.85
N ARG A 365 -30.48 -4.38 -9.58
CA ARG A 365 -31.94 -4.30 -9.84
C ARG A 365 -32.61 -2.98 -9.42
N HIS A 366 -32.31 -2.50 -8.21
CA HIS A 366 -32.89 -1.28 -7.66
C HIS A 366 -31.98 -0.63 -6.59
N THR A 367 -32.11 0.68 -6.38
CA THR A 367 -31.28 1.47 -5.44
C THR A 367 -31.21 0.85 -4.04
N GLY A 368 -32.35 0.38 -3.52
CA GLY A 368 -32.45 -0.26 -2.21
C GLY A 368 -31.77 -1.64 -2.08
N LYS A 369 -31.06 -2.15 -3.09
CA LYS A 369 -30.03 -3.20 -2.89
C LYS A 369 -28.84 -2.62 -2.12
N ILE A 370 -28.58 -1.32 -2.28
CA ILE A 370 -27.60 -0.57 -1.51
C ILE A 370 -28.15 -0.29 -0.12
N LYS A 371 -27.41 -0.70 0.93
CA LYS A 371 -27.84 -0.55 2.34
C LYS A 371 -27.02 0.48 3.12
N ALA A 372 -25.73 0.58 2.80
CA ALA A 372 -24.82 1.55 3.40
C ALA A 372 -24.07 2.29 2.28
N LEU A 373 -23.99 3.62 2.40
CA LEU A 373 -23.28 4.51 1.48
C LEU A 373 -22.68 5.65 2.29
N LYS A 374 -21.46 6.05 1.95
CA LYS A 374 -20.72 7.14 2.61
C LYS A 374 -19.96 7.99 1.59
N VAL A 375 -20.05 9.31 1.74
CA VAL A 375 -19.25 10.29 0.97
C VAL A 375 -18.06 10.70 1.83
N TYR A 376 -16.83 10.54 1.32
CA TYR A 376 -15.62 10.61 2.16
C TYR A 376 -14.54 11.56 1.65
N LYS A 377 -14.58 11.98 0.39
CA LYS A 377 -13.59 12.87 -0.23
C LYS A 377 -14.21 13.61 -1.41
N ASN A 378 -13.73 14.82 -1.67
CA ASN A 378 -13.89 15.50 -2.95
C ASN A 378 -12.53 15.98 -3.48
N SER A 379 -12.45 16.29 -4.77
CA SER A 379 -11.32 16.99 -5.40
C SER A 379 -11.78 17.72 -6.66
N SER A 380 -10.93 18.56 -7.24
CA SER A 380 -11.08 18.95 -8.65
C SER A 380 -10.40 17.93 -9.57
N THR A 381 -10.74 17.97 -10.84
CA THR A 381 -10.02 17.33 -11.96
C THR A 381 -10.28 18.15 -13.23
N TYR A 382 -9.50 17.96 -14.29
CA TYR A 382 -9.80 18.52 -15.61
C TYR A 382 -10.50 17.48 -16.51
N TRP A 383 -11.27 17.94 -17.49
CA TRP A 383 -11.82 17.08 -18.54
C TRP A 383 -10.69 16.37 -19.31
N GLU A 384 -10.76 15.03 -19.37
CA GLU A 384 -9.68 14.15 -19.86
C GLU A 384 -8.29 14.39 -19.25
N GLY A 385 -8.21 15.03 -18.08
CA GLY A 385 -6.94 15.38 -17.42
C GLY A 385 -6.17 16.53 -18.09
N ARG A 386 -6.70 17.18 -19.12
CA ARG A 386 -6.01 18.25 -19.86
C ARG A 386 -6.22 19.60 -19.19
N ALA A 387 -5.15 20.25 -18.74
CA ALA A 387 -5.20 21.44 -17.88
C ALA A 387 -5.78 22.72 -18.56
N ASP A 388 -5.92 22.70 -19.88
CA ASP A 388 -6.55 23.71 -20.73
C ASP A 388 -8.08 23.54 -20.89
N MET A 389 -8.62 22.38 -20.48
CA MET A 389 -10.05 22.03 -20.59
C MET A 389 -10.84 22.32 -19.29
N GLU A 390 -12.16 22.15 -19.31
CA GLU A 390 -13.00 22.52 -18.17
C GLU A 390 -12.70 21.74 -16.88
N THR A 391 -12.59 22.48 -15.77
CA THR A 391 -12.48 21.91 -14.42
C THR A 391 -13.81 21.29 -13.98
N LEU A 392 -13.75 20.05 -13.49
CA LEU A 392 -14.86 19.29 -12.93
C LEU A 392 -14.67 19.18 -11.41
N GLN A 393 -15.78 19.07 -10.68
CA GLN A 393 -15.80 18.67 -9.28
C GLN A 393 -15.99 17.15 -9.20
N ARG A 394 -15.07 16.45 -8.53
CA ARG A 394 -15.11 15.01 -8.28
C ARG A 394 -15.54 14.73 -6.85
N ILE A 395 -16.57 13.91 -6.66
CA ILE A 395 -17.01 13.43 -5.34
C ILE A 395 -16.79 11.92 -5.27
N TYR A 396 -16.12 11.45 -4.22
CA TYR A 396 -15.81 10.03 -3.99
C TYR A 396 -16.76 9.43 -2.95
N GLY A 397 -17.30 8.24 -3.27
CA GLY A 397 -18.19 7.49 -2.42
C GLY A 397 -17.76 6.03 -2.26
N ILE A 398 -18.17 5.43 -1.14
CA ILE A 398 -18.08 3.99 -0.89
C ILE A 398 -19.46 3.48 -0.47
N SER A 399 -19.77 2.22 -0.80
CA SER A 399 -21.04 1.61 -0.43
C SER A 399 -20.92 0.09 -0.25
N PHE A 400 -21.83 -0.48 0.54
CA PHE A 400 -21.81 -1.89 0.95
C PHE A 400 -23.23 -2.46 1.12
N PRO A 401 -23.42 -3.77 0.89
CA PRO A 401 -24.72 -4.45 1.00
C PRO A 401 -25.21 -4.60 2.44
N ASP A 402 -24.40 -4.26 3.44
CA ASP A 402 -24.81 -4.09 4.82
C ASP A 402 -24.01 -2.99 5.55
N SER A 403 -24.46 -2.64 6.76
CA SER A 403 -23.88 -1.57 7.59
C SER A 403 -22.77 -2.02 8.55
N LYS A 404 -22.41 -3.31 8.60
CA LYS A 404 -21.22 -3.81 9.30
C LYS A 404 -19.99 -3.59 8.43
N MET A 405 -20.05 -3.97 7.15
CA MET A 405 -18.96 -3.76 6.19
C MET A 405 -18.55 -2.28 6.11
N LEU A 406 -19.51 -1.34 6.15
CA LEU A 406 -19.18 0.09 6.21
C LEU A 406 -18.41 0.46 7.50
N LYS A 407 -18.80 -0.06 8.66
CA LYS A 407 -18.09 0.20 9.93
C LYS A 407 -16.71 -0.42 9.97
N GLU A 408 -16.54 -1.59 9.35
CA GLU A 408 -15.26 -2.26 9.21
C GLU A 408 -14.32 -1.46 8.29
N TRP A 409 -14.85 -0.94 7.18
CA TRP A 409 -14.16 0.02 6.31
C TRP A 409 -13.83 1.33 7.05
N GLU A 410 -14.75 1.91 7.81
CA GLU A 410 -14.51 3.14 8.59
C GLU A 410 -13.38 2.95 9.61
N ARG A 411 -13.41 1.84 10.37
CA ARG A 411 -12.33 1.46 11.30
C ARG A 411 -10.99 1.32 10.59
N PHE A 412 -10.99 0.69 9.42
CA PHE A 412 -9.79 0.51 8.60
C PHE A 412 -9.24 1.84 8.06
N GLN A 413 -10.10 2.77 7.63
CA GLN A 413 -9.70 4.13 7.24
C GLN A 413 -9.14 4.93 8.42
N GLU A 414 -9.68 4.75 9.63
CA GLU A 414 -9.15 5.38 10.85
C GLU A 414 -7.77 4.81 11.24
N GLU A 415 -7.57 3.49 11.14
CA GLU A 415 -6.25 2.88 11.33
C GLU A 415 -5.25 3.38 10.27
N ALA A 416 -5.62 3.37 8.99
CA ALA A 416 -4.80 3.86 7.89
C ALA A 416 -4.40 5.34 8.08
N LYS A 417 -5.34 6.19 8.50
CA LYS A 417 -5.09 7.61 8.81
C LYS A 417 -4.19 7.81 10.02
N ASN A 418 -4.20 6.89 10.98
CA ASN A 418 -3.29 6.93 12.13
C ASN A 418 -1.89 6.41 11.79
N ARG A 419 -1.76 5.54 10.80
CA ARG A 419 -0.50 5.03 10.24
C ARG A 419 0.17 5.96 9.22
N ASP A 420 -0.56 6.91 8.64
CA ASP A 420 -0.11 7.82 7.58
C ASP A 420 1.28 8.42 7.85
N HIS A 421 2.25 8.15 6.96
CA HIS A 421 3.64 8.57 7.11
C HIS A 421 3.81 10.08 7.20
N ARG A 422 2.87 10.87 6.66
CA ARG A 422 2.90 12.35 6.71
C ARG A 422 2.47 12.87 8.08
N LYS A 423 1.62 12.12 8.78
CA LYS A 423 1.26 12.38 10.18
C LYS A 423 2.42 11.96 11.07
N ILE A 424 2.85 10.70 11.01
CA ILE A 424 3.90 10.14 11.86
C ILE A 424 5.24 10.85 11.63
N GLY A 425 5.62 11.13 10.39
CA GLY A 425 6.85 11.84 10.04
C GLY A 425 6.91 13.29 10.53
N LYS A 426 5.74 13.90 10.79
CA LYS A 426 5.65 15.17 11.51
C LYS A 426 5.70 14.96 13.02
N ASP A 427 4.88 14.05 13.55
CA ASP A 427 4.76 13.78 14.99
C ASP A 427 6.07 13.24 15.62
N GLN A 428 6.94 12.61 14.83
CA GLN A 428 8.29 12.12 15.21
C GLN A 428 9.45 13.00 14.72
N GLU A 429 9.18 14.15 14.10
CA GLU A 429 10.20 15.08 13.59
C GLU A 429 11.18 14.44 12.59
N LEU A 430 10.67 13.62 11.67
CA LEU A 430 11.47 12.92 10.67
C LEU A 430 11.75 13.78 9.44
N PHE A 431 10.74 14.51 8.93
CA PHE A 431 10.86 15.30 7.71
C PHE A 431 9.77 16.37 7.56
N PHE A 432 9.98 17.31 6.64
CA PHE A 432 8.96 18.25 6.16
C PHE A 432 9.07 18.51 4.64
N PHE A 433 8.11 19.27 4.11
CA PHE A 433 8.09 19.75 2.72
C PHE A 433 7.83 21.27 2.73
N HIS A 434 8.29 21.98 1.71
CA HIS A 434 8.13 23.42 1.58
C HIS A 434 7.83 23.81 0.13
N ASP A 435 6.91 24.77 -0.06
CA ASP A 435 6.46 25.24 -1.39
C ASP A 435 7.56 25.85 -2.28
N LEU A 436 8.76 26.13 -1.75
CA LEU A 436 9.93 26.56 -2.52
C LEU A 436 10.64 25.39 -3.22
N SER A 437 10.36 24.14 -2.84
CA SER A 437 10.76 22.95 -3.59
C SER A 437 9.66 21.88 -3.51
N PRO A 438 8.51 22.08 -4.19
CA PRO A 438 7.38 21.15 -4.11
C PRO A 438 7.80 19.75 -4.55
N GLY A 439 7.50 18.74 -3.73
CA GLY A 439 7.88 17.35 -3.99
C GLY A 439 9.34 17.01 -3.70
N SER A 440 10.14 17.93 -3.17
CA SER A 440 11.46 17.65 -2.60
C SER A 440 11.35 17.59 -1.08
N CYS A 441 11.83 16.50 -0.46
CA CYS A 441 11.71 16.32 0.98
C CYS A 441 12.90 16.92 1.74
N PHE A 442 12.60 17.59 2.86
CA PHE A 442 13.59 18.04 3.83
C PHE A 442 13.63 17.04 4.99
N PHE A 443 14.59 16.12 4.96
CA PHE A 443 14.83 15.22 6.09
C PHE A 443 15.45 15.98 7.26
N LEU A 444 14.83 15.85 8.43
CA LEU A 444 15.33 16.32 9.72
C LEU A 444 16.30 15.27 10.29
N PRO A 445 17.11 15.57 11.33
CA PRO A 445 18.16 14.66 11.80
C PRO A 445 17.69 13.23 12.10
N ARG A 446 16.48 13.06 12.64
CA ARG A 446 15.87 11.75 12.91
C ARG A 446 15.46 11.00 11.64
N GLY A 447 14.92 11.68 10.61
CA GLY A 447 14.65 11.05 9.32
C GLY A 447 15.92 10.76 8.51
N ALA A 448 16.93 11.62 8.63
CA ALA A 448 18.25 11.41 8.02
C ALA A 448 18.98 10.19 8.62
N TYR A 449 18.83 9.91 9.92
CA TYR A 449 19.32 8.67 10.53
C TYR A 449 18.72 7.42 9.86
N ILE A 450 17.39 7.36 9.71
CA ILE A 450 16.68 6.27 9.03
C ILE A 450 17.19 6.14 7.58
N TYR A 451 17.31 7.26 6.87
CA TYR A 451 17.76 7.32 5.48
C TYR A 451 19.17 6.75 5.28
N ASN A 452 20.12 7.18 6.11
CA ASN A 452 21.50 6.70 6.06
C ASN A 452 21.56 5.22 6.43
N THR A 453 20.87 4.80 7.49
CA THR A 453 20.83 3.40 7.97
C THR A 453 20.29 2.44 6.90
N LEU A 454 19.26 2.83 6.13
CA LEU A 454 18.77 2.04 4.99
C LEU A 454 19.80 1.97 3.85
N THR A 455 20.45 3.10 3.54
CA THR A 455 21.46 3.19 2.48
C THR A 455 22.69 2.33 2.84
N GLU A 456 23.14 2.37 4.09
CA GLU A 456 24.28 1.61 4.62
C GLU A 456 23.99 0.09 4.67
N PHE A 457 22.79 -0.32 5.08
CA PHE A 457 22.37 -1.72 5.01
C PHE A 457 22.48 -2.27 3.59
N ILE A 458 22.00 -1.52 2.59
CA ILE A 458 22.07 -1.96 1.19
C ILE A 458 23.51 -1.94 0.65
N ARG A 459 24.37 -0.99 1.08
CA ARG A 459 25.81 -1.00 0.76
C ARG A 459 26.54 -2.23 1.32
N GLU A 460 26.21 -2.70 2.52
CA GLU A 460 26.76 -3.96 3.04
C GLU A 460 26.46 -5.15 2.11
N GLU A 461 25.21 -5.25 1.65
CA GLU A 461 24.79 -6.30 0.72
C GLU A 461 25.46 -6.14 -0.66
N TYR A 462 25.67 -4.91 -1.13
CA TYR A 462 26.41 -4.63 -2.36
C TYR A 462 27.83 -5.20 -2.30
N TRP A 463 28.56 -4.96 -1.21
CA TRP A 463 29.92 -5.50 -1.04
C TRP A 463 29.92 -7.03 -0.93
N ARG A 464 28.96 -7.63 -0.21
CA ARG A 464 28.80 -9.09 -0.13
C ARG A 464 28.49 -9.75 -1.48
N ARG A 465 27.80 -9.02 -2.37
CA ARG A 465 27.29 -9.52 -3.66
C ARG A 465 28.10 -9.01 -4.86
N GLY A 466 29.26 -8.40 -4.63
CA GLY A 466 30.20 -8.00 -5.67
C GLY A 466 29.71 -6.85 -6.56
N PHE A 467 28.87 -5.95 -6.04
CA PHE A 467 28.54 -4.68 -6.68
C PHE A 467 29.62 -3.62 -6.39
N GLN A 468 29.94 -2.81 -7.40
CA GLN A 468 30.86 -1.69 -7.31
C GLN A 468 30.03 -0.40 -7.24
N GLU A 469 30.10 0.32 -6.13
CA GLU A 469 29.41 1.61 -6.00
C GLU A 469 30.14 2.68 -6.82
N VAL A 470 29.38 3.42 -7.63
CA VAL A 470 29.85 4.50 -8.50
C VAL A 470 29.06 5.77 -8.24
N ALA A 471 29.67 6.92 -8.54
CA ALA A 471 29.01 8.22 -8.52
C ALA A 471 28.97 8.81 -9.93
N SER A 472 27.77 9.04 -10.47
CA SER A 472 27.57 9.64 -11.79
C SER A 472 26.98 11.06 -11.71
N PRO A 473 27.32 11.97 -12.65
CA PRO A 473 26.78 13.34 -12.69
C PRO A 473 25.25 13.44 -12.57
N ASN A 474 24.77 14.57 -12.04
CA ASN A 474 23.33 14.86 -11.92
C ASN A 474 22.73 15.59 -13.12
N ILE A 475 23.57 16.25 -13.94
CA ILE A 475 23.18 17.07 -15.09
C ILE A 475 23.86 16.52 -16.34
N TYR A 476 23.11 16.34 -17.42
CA TYR A 476 23.61 15.90 -18.72
C TYR A 476 23.00 16.68 -19.87
N ASN A 477 23.73 16.72 -20.99
CA ASN A 477 23.26 17.26 -22.26
C ASN A 477 22.13 16.38 -22.85
N SER A 478 21.15 16.99 -23.55
CA SER A 478 19.98 16.29 -24.13
C SER A 478 20.35 15.11 -25.03
N LYS A 479 21.48 15.22 -25.73
CA LYS A 479 22.04 14.21 -26.65
C LYS A 479 22.23 12.84 -25.99
N LEU A 480 22.49 12.78 -24.68
CA LEU A 480 22.53 11.51 -23.93
C LEU A 480 21.16 10.82 -23.88
N TRP A 481 20.12 11.60 -23.59
CA TRP A 481 18.75 11.11 -23.47
C TRP A 481 18.19 10.74 -24.84
N GLU A 482 18.52 11.50 -25.88
CA GLU A 482 18.21 11.20 -27.29
C GLU A 482 18.84 9.88 -27.74
N THR A 483 20.14 9.69 -27.46
CA THR A 483 20.86 8.43 -27.74
C THR A 483 20.16 7.25 -27.06
N SER A 484 19.83 7.40 -25.77
CA SER A 484 19.16 6.37 -24.98
C SER A 484 17.70 6.11 -25.38
N GLY A 485 17.05 6.99 -26.16
CA GLY A 485 15.62 6.91 -26.50
C GLY A 485 14.69 7.53 -25.45
N HIS A 486 15.18 7.86 -24.26
CA HIS A 486 14.37 8.45 -23.20
C HIS A 486 13.90 9.88 -23.51
N TRP A 487 14.58 10.63 -24.38
CA TRP A 487 14.10 11.95 -24.78
C TRP A 487 12.76 11.88 -25.53
N GLN A 488 12.58 10.88 -26.39
CA GLN A 488 11.38 10.68 -27.21
C GLN A 488 10.19 10.11 -26.43
N HIS A 489 10.42 9.55 -25.23
CA HIS A 489 9.39 8.87 -24.42
C HIS A 489 9.19 9.48 -23.02
N TYR A 490 10.09 10.36 -22.56
CA TYR A 490 10.13 10.80 -21.16
C TYR A 490 10.46 12.29 -20.95
N SER A 491 10.81 13.06 -22.00
CA SER A 491 11.24 14.47 -21.87
C SER A 491 10.24 15.38 -21.14
N GLU A 492 8.93 15.18 -21.33
CA GLU A 492 7.87 15.91 -20.59
C GLU A 492 7.98 15.74 -19.06
N ASN A 493 8.47 14.57 -18.61
CA ASN A 493 8.68 14.21 -17.21
C ASN A 493 10.11 14.52 -16.72
N MET A 494 10.89 15.30 -17.47
CA MET A 494 12.26 15.70 -17.10
C MET A 494 12.34 17.18 -16.75
N PHE A 495 13.28 17.54 -15.88
CA PHE A 495 13.65 18.93 -15.63
C PHE A 495 14.78 19.34 -16.59
N SER A 496 14.40 19.93 -17.72
CA SER A 496 15.32 20.47 -18.74
C SER A 496 15.47 21.98 -18.68
N PHE A 497 16.65 22.50 -19.03
CA PHE A 497 16.97 23.92 -19.08
C PHE A 497 18.02 24.20 -20.18
N PRO A 498 17.98 25.37 -20.84
CA PRO A 498 18.99 25.75 -21.83
C PRO A 498 20.33 26.11 -21.15
N VAL A 499 21.44 25.73 -21.79
CA VAL A 499 22.80 26.16 -21.43
C VAL A 499 23.53 26.48 -22.74
N GLU A 500 23.91 27.75 -22.91
CA GLU A 500 24.48 28.28 -24.16
C GLU A 500 23.59 28.00 -25.39
N GLN A 501 23.97 27.05 -26.25
CA GLN A 501 23.24 26.65 -27.46
C GLN A 501 22.57 25.27 -27.34
N ASP A 502 22.82 24.54 -26.25
CA ASP A 502 22.34 23.17 -26.03
C ASP A 502 21.27 23.12 -24.93
N VAL A 503 20.43 22.09 -24.95
CA VAL A 503 19.53 21.78 -23.83
C VAL A 503 20.22 20.77 -22.91
N PHE A 504 20.18 21.04 -21.61
CA PHE A 504 20.61 20.11 -20.57
C PHE A 504 19.43 19.69 -19.71
N ALA A 505 19.55 18.58 -18.99
CA ALA A 505 18.52 18.11 -18.06
C ALA A 505 19.13 17.42 -16.83
N LEU A 506 18.38 17.47 -15.72
CA LEU A 506 18.64 16.63 -14.55
C LEU A 506 18.30 15.17 -14.86
N LYS A 507 19.10 14.22 -14.36
CA LYS A 507 18.90 12.78 -14.64
C LYS A 507 17.60 12.24 -14.02
N PRO A 508 16.73 11.53 -14.78
CA PRO A 508 15.55 10.84 -14.25
C PRO A 508 15.82 9.36 -13.87
N MET A 509 17.01 8.86 -14.20
CA MET A 509 17.53 7.50 -14.01
C MET A 509 19.07 7.48 -14.19
N ASN A 510 19.80 6.49 -13.67
CA ASN A 510 21.27 6.43 -13.79
C ASN A 510 21.77 5.66 -15.03
N CYS A 511 20.94 4.79 -15.64
CA CYS A 511 21.33 3.80 -16.64
C CYS A 511 22.15 4.35 -17.83
N PRO A 512 21.75 5.46 -18.49
CA PRO A 512 22.53 6.04 -19.59
C PRO A 512 23.91 6.54 -19.16
N GLY A 513 24.07 7.00 -17.91
CA GLY A 513 25.38 7.34 -17.34
C GLY A 513 26.25 6.09 -17.13
N HIS A 514 25.66 4.98 -16.67
CA HIS A 514 26.37 3.70 -16.49
C HIS A 514 26.79 3.09 -17.83
N CYS A 515 26.02 3.30 -18.91
CA CYS A 515 26.42 2.93 -20.27
C CYS A 515 27.71 3.64 -20.71
N LEU A 516 27.86 4.94 -20.39
CA LEU A 516 29.12 5.68 -20.64
C LEU A 516 30.28 5.13 -19.80
N MET A 517 30.03 4.70 -18.56
CA MET A 517 31.06 4.10 -17.70
C MET A 517 31.47 2.70 -18.20
N PHE A 518 30.56 1.94 -18.80
CA PHE A 518 30.88 0.68 -19.48
C PHE A 518 31.80 0.95 -20.68
N SER A 519 31.39 1.84 -21.60
CA SER A 519 32.08 2.11 -22.87
C SER A 519 33.38 2.93 -22.75
N HIS A 520 33.65 3.55 -21.60
CA HIS A 520 34.87 4.34 -21.34
C HIS A 520 36.19 3.60 -21.67
N ARG A 521 36.22 2.27 -21.55
CA ARG A 521 37.33 1.44 -22.03
C ARG A 521 36.86 0.11 -22.62
N PRO A 522 37.65 -0.56 -23.47
CA PRO A 522 37.38 -1.95 -23.89
C PRO A 522 37.18 -2.89 -22.70
N ARG A 523 36.29 -3.86 -22.87
CA ARG A 523 35.91 -4.86 -21.87
C ARG A 523 36.19 -6.26 -22.39
N SER A 524 36.67 -7.16 -21.52
CA SER A 524 36.74 -8.59 -21.81
C SER A 524 35.53 -9.33 -21.23
N TRP A 525 35.10 -10.43 -21.84
CA TRP A 525 34.15 -11.38 -21.23
C TRP A 525 34.54 -11.80 -19.80
N ARG A 526 35.85 -11.81 -19.49
CA ARG A 526 36.39 -12.12 -18.16
C ARG A 526 36.03 -11.09 -17.08
N GLU A 527 35.55 -9.90 -17.46
CA GLU A 527 35.05 -8.87 -16.54
C GLU A 527 33.54 -9.00 -16.26
N LEU A 528 32.84 -9.88 -16.97
CA LEU A 528 31.39 -10.01 -16.88
C LEU A 528 31.00 -11.19 -15.95
N PRO A 529 30.05 -11.01 -15.02
CA PRO A 529 29.14 -9.87 -14.89
C PRO A 529 29.77 -8.66 -14.18
N LEU A 530 29.70 -7.49 -14.82
CA LEU A 530 30.13 -6.21 -14.25
C LEU A 530 28.93 -5.54 -13.59
N ARG A 531 28.95 -5.45 -12.25
CA ARG A 531 27.84 -4.94 -11.45
C ARG A 531 28.12 -3.52 -10.94
N LEU A 532 27.48 -2.51 -11.53
CA LEU A 532 27.58 -1.11 -11.07
C LEU A 532 26.36 -0.74 -10.22
N ALA A 533 26.53 -0.01 -9.12
CA ALA A 533 25.45 0.48 -8.28
C ALA A 533 25.63 1.97 -7.94
N ASP A 534 24.56 2.75 -7.87
CA ASP A 534 24.63 4.23 -7.80
C ASP A 534 23.43 4.80 -7.04
N PHE A 535 23.67 5.26 -5.81
CA PHE A 535 22.70 6.01 -5.02
C PHE A 535 22.55 7.47 -5.53
N GLY A 536 22.69 7.72 -6.82
CA GLY A 536 22.65 9.03 -7.45
C GLY A 536 21.31 9.75 -7.26
N VAL A 537 21.35 11.08 -7.21
CA VAL A 537 20.14 11.89 -7.04
C VAL A 537 19.39 11.99 -8.37
N LEU A 538 18.17 11.47 -8.38
CA LEU A 538 17.29 11.43 -9.54
C LEU A 538 16.18 12.48 -9.42
N HIS A 539 15.78 13.04 -10.56
CA HIS A 539 14.77 14.07 -10.64
C HIS A 539 13.73 13.77 -11.74
N ARG A 540 12.44 13.81 -11.39
CA ARG A 540 11.31 13.61 -12.31
C ARG A 540 10.31 14.74 -12.12
N ASN A 541 9.85 15.35 -13.21
CA ASN A 541 8.93 16.49 -13.21
C ASN A 541 7.47 16.05 -12.98
N GLU A 542 7.24 15.31 -11.89
CA GLU A 542 5.91 14.84 -11.48
C GLU A 542 4.91 16.01 -11.38
N LEU A 543 3.69 15.82 -11.87
CA LEU A 543 2.63 16.83 -11.79
C LEU A 543 2.32 17.18 -10.33
N SER A 544 2.24 18.47 -10.00
CA SER A 544 2.14 18.95 -8.61
C SER A 544 0.96 18.33 -7.84
N GLY A 545 -0.20 18.16 -8.47
CA GLY A 545 -1.39 17.52 -7.89
C GLY A 545 -1.27 16.00 -7.65
N THR A 546 -0.18 15.36 -8.08
CA THR A 546 0.09 13.93 -7.85
C THR A 546 1.08 13.67 -6.71
N LEU A 547 1.76 14.72 -6.21
CA LEU A 547 2.75 14.62 -5.14
C LEU A 547 2.08 14.19 -3.83
N THR A 548 2.65 13.22 -3.13
CA THR A 548 2.06 12.69 -1.90
C THR A 548 3.14 12.24 -0.90
N GLY A 549 3.52 13.17 -0.02
CA GLY A 549 4.53 12.95 1.01
C GLY A 549 5.82 12.38 0.41
N LEU A 550 6.34 11.32 1.02
CA LEU A 550 7.49 10.56 0.52
C LEU A 550 7.13 9.52 -0.54
N THR A 551 5.84 9.14 -0.68
CA THR A 551 5.41 8.08 -1.63
C THR A 551 5.44 8.47 -3.10
N ARG A 552 5.35 9.76 -3.44
CA ARG A 552 5.55 10.30 -4.80
C ARG A 552 6.17 11.69 -4.72
N VAL A 553 7.41 11.80 -5.19
CA VAL A 553 8.34 12.92 -5.01
C VAL A 553 9.01 13.29 -6.33
N ARG A 554 9.47 14.55 -6.44
CA ARG A 554 10.21 15.08 -7.60
C ARG A 554 11.70 14.82 -7.54
N ARG A 555 12.28 14.80 -6.33
CA ARG A 555 13.66 14.41 -6.04
C ARG A 555 13.66 13.11 -5.26
N PHE A 556 14.51 12.17 -5.64
CA PHE A 556 14.70 10.92 -4.89
C PHE A 556 16.14 10.37 -5.06
N GLN A 557 16.53 9.42 -4.22
CA GLN A 557 17.63 8.49 -4.53
C GLN A 557 17.07 7.06 -4.53
N GLN A 558 17.50 6.26 -5.49
CA GLN A 558 17.12 4.85 -5.63
C GLN A 558 18.31 3.97 -5.28
N ASP A 559 18.07 2.75 -4.81
CA ASP A 559 19.10 1.71 -4.68
C ASP A 559 19.42 1.07 -6.05
N ASP A 560 19.74 1.95 -7.00
CA ASP A 560 19.81 1.67 -8.43
C ASP A 560 21.08 0.90 -8.80
N ALA A 561 20.94 -0.14 -9.61
CA ALA A 561 22.09 -0.88 -10.11
C ALA A 561 21.88 -1.46 -11.51
N HIS A 562 22.98 -1.55 -12.24
CA HIS A 562 23.06 -2.06 -13.60
C HIS A 562 24.11 -3.17 -13.67
N ILE A 563 23.68 -4.39 -13.98
CA ILE A 563 24.57 -5.53 -14.21
C ILE A 563 24.73 -5.68 -15.71
N PHE A 564 25.95 -5.54 -16.21
CA PHE A 564 26.31 -5.86 -17.59
C PHE A 564 26.80 -7.30 -17.62
N CYS A 565 26.11 -8.18 -18.32
CA CYS A 565 26.35 -9.63 -18.33
C CYS A 565 26.36 -10.19 -19.76
N THR A 566 26.81 -11.45 -19.92
CA THR A 566 26.58 -12.22 -21.16
C THR A 566 25.19 -12.86 -21.13
N VAL A 567 24.65 -13.30 -22.27
CA VAL A 567 23.31 -13.91 -22.34
C VAL A 567 23.24 -15.16 -21.44
N GLU A 568 24.30 -15.97 -21.46
CA GLU A 568 24.44 -17.20 -20.67
C GLU A 568 24.59 -16.95 -19.15
N GLN A 569 24.63 -15.69 -18.70
CA GLN A 569 24.72 -15.30 -17.30
C GLN A 569 23.39 -14.77 -16.74
N ILE A 570 22.39 -14.45 -17.58
CA ILE A 570 21.14 -13.77 -17.19
C ILE A 570 20.43 -14.51 -16.04
N GLU A 571 20.14 -15.80 -16.21
CA GLU A 571 19.46 -16.63 -15.19
C GLU A 571 20.21 -16.64 -13.85
N SER A 572 21.54 -16.75 -13.88
CA SER A 572 22.37 -16.75 -12.67
C SER A 572 22.35 -15.41 -11.92
N GLU A 573 22.26 -14.30 -12.65
CA GLU A 573 22.15 -12.95 -12.07
C GLU A 573 20.70 -12.63 -11.64
N MET A 574 19.67 -13.12 -12.35
CA MET A 574 18.28 -13.07 -11.89
C MET A 574 18.13 -13.74 -10.53
N LYS A 575 18.65 -14.96 -10.38
CA LYS A 575 18.68 -15.72 -9.13
C LYS A 575 19.43 -14.97 -8.02
N GLY A 576 20.56 -14.33 -8.36
CA GLY A 576 21.31 -13.46 -7.45
C GLY A 576 20.52 -12.23 -6.97
N CYS A 577 19.73 -11.62 -7.85
CA CYS A 577 18.84 -10.51 -7.52
C CYS A 577 17.61 -10.95 -6.69
N LEU A 578 17.02 -12.10 -6.97
CA LEU A 578 15.87 -12.65 -6.23
C LEU A 578 16.27 -13.11 -4.81
N ASP A 579 17.46 -13.70 -4.62
CA ASP A 579 17.99 -13.97 -3.28
C ASP A 579 18.27 -12.68 -2.48
N PHE A 580 18.83 -11.65 -3.13
CA PHE A 580 19.07 -10.36 -2.51
C PHE A 580 17.75 -9.70 -2.07
N LEU A 581 16.73 -9.72 -2.93
CA LEU A 581 15.38 -9.27 -2.62
C LEU A 581 14.83 -9.93 -1.34
N ARG A 582 14.85 -11.26 -1.27
CA ARG A 582 14.42 -12.04 -0.09
C ARG A 582 15.22 -11.64 1.15
N CYS A 583 16.54 -11.61 1.06
CA CYS A 583 17.43 -11.25 2.16
C CYS A 583 17.13 -9.87 2.76
N VAL A 584 16.73 -8.90 1.94
CA VAL A 584 16.34 -7.55 2.40
C VAL A 584 14.92 -7.53 2.96
N TYR A 585 13.97 -8.22 2.34
CA TYR A 585 12.56 -8.18 2.77
C TYR A 585 12.30 -9.02 4.03
N ASP A 586 13.05 -10.10 4.27
CA ASP A 586 13.04 -10.89 5.51
C ASP A 586 13.44 -10.08 6.75
N VAL A 587 14.38 -9.13 6.58
CA VAL A 587 14.85 -8.22 7.63
C VAL A 587 13.74 -7.24 8.04
N PHE A 588 12.96 -6.74 7.08
CA PHE A 588 11.77 -5.92 7.36
C PHE A 588 10.53 -6.76 7.76
N GLY A 589 10.52 -8.05 7.43
CA GLY A 589 9.37 -8.94 7.61
C GLY A 589 8.25 -8.72 6.58
N PHE A 590 8.59 -8.28 5.37
CA PHE A 590 7.63 -8.03 4.30
C PHE A 590 7.29 -9.28 3.50
N SER A 591 6.00 -9.61 3.38
CA SER A 591 5.49 -10.48 2.33
C SER A 591 5.38 -9.71 1.00
N PHE A 592 5.78 -10.34 -0.10
CA PHE A 592 5.73 -9.77 -1.44
C PHE A 592 4.97 -10.67 -2.43
N GLN A 593 4.56 -10.11 -3.56
CA GLN A 593 4.07 -10.84 -4.73
C GLN A 593 4.98 -10.55 -5.92
N LEU A 594 5.29 -11.59 -6.69
CA LEU A 594 6.04 -11.50 -7.93
C LEU A 594 5.08 -11.45 -9.13
N HIS A 595 5.34 -10.60 -10.11
CA HIS A 595 4.63 -10.57 -11.38
C HIS A 595 5.62 -10.61 -12.54
N LEU A 596 5.37 -11.45 -13.54
CA LEU A 596 6.11 -11.48 -14.80
C LEU A 596 5.40 -10.61 -15.82
N SER A 597 5.97 -9.45 -16.12
CA SER A 597 5.40 -8.45 -17.02
C SER A 597 6.05 -8.55 -18.40
N THR A 598 5.29 -9.10 -19.37
CA THR A 598 5.75 -9.50 -20.70
C THR A 598 5.54 -8.41 -21.77
N ARG A 599 6.07 -8.65 -22.97
CA ARG A 599 6.17 -7.75 -24.12
C ARG A 599 4.90 -6.92 -24.39
N PRO A 600 4.97 -5.59 -24.30
CA PRO A 600 3.86 -4.70 -24.67
C PRO A 600 3.62 -4.69 -26.19
N GLU A 601 2.45 -4.21 -26.64
CA GLU A 601 2.16 -3.98 -28.07
C GLU A 601 3.22 -3.12 -28.78
N LYS A 602 3.86 -2.21 -28.04
CA LYS A 602 4.88 -1.26 -28.51
C LYS A 602 6.23 -1.58 -27.88
N PHE A 603 6.91 -2.57 -28.44
CA PHE A 603 8.25 -3.01 -28.02
C PHE A 603 9.32 -2.64 -29.05
N LEU A 604 10.58 -2.69 -28.64
CA LEU A 604 11.75 -2.58 -29.51
C LEU A 604 12.62 -3.86 -29.41
N GLY A 605 13.28 -4.23 -30.50
CA GLY A 605 14.15 -5.41 -30.58
C GLY A 605 13.52 -6.55 -31.36
N ASP A 606 14.25 -7.67 -31.43
CA ASP A 606 13.78 -8.86 -32.16
C ASP A 606 12.86 -9.75 -31.30
N ILE A 607 11.89 -10.38 -31.97
CA ILE A 607 10.90 -11.25 -31.34
C ILE A 607 11.54 -12.50 -30.72
N THR A 608 12.60 -13.06 -31.32
CA THR A 608 13.24 -14.28 -30.79
C THR A 608 13.91 -14.01 -29.45
N LEU A 609 14.72 -12.95 -29.37
CA LEU A 609 15.38 -12.49 -28.15
C LEU A 609 14.38 -12.13 -27.04
N TRP A 610 13.23 -11.54 -27.40
CA TRP A 610 12.15 -11.28 -26.44
C TRP A 610 11.52 -12.55 -25.89
N ASN A 611 11.27 -13.57 -26.72
CA ASN A 611 10.72 -14.85 -26.27
C ASN A 611 11.70 -15.58 -25.34
N GLU A 612 12.98 -15.62 -25.71
CA GLU A 612 14.07 -16.19 -24.91
C GLU A 612 14.19 -15.48 -23.54
N ALA A 613 14.12 -14.15 -23.54
CA ALA A 613 14.16 -13.34 -22.32
C ALA A 613 12.95 -13.59 -21.40
N GLU A 614 11.76 -13.81 -21.95
CA GLU A 614 10.55 -14.16 -21.19
C GLU A 614 10.66 -15.56 -20.58
N GLU A 615 11.13 -16.55 -21.35
CA GLU A 615 11.36 -17.92 -20.90
C GLU A 615 12.43 -17.99 -19.79
N GLN A 616 13.56 -17.27 -19.92
CA GLN A 616 14.59 -17.21 -18.88
C GLN A 616 14.09 -16.56 -17.58
N LEU A 617 13.21 -15.54 -17.66
CA LEU A 617 12.59 -14.94 -16.47
C LEU A 617 11.56 -15.87 -15.83
N GLU A 618 10.74 -16.57 -16.62
CA GLU A 618 9.80 -17.58 -16.12
C GLU A 618 10.53 -18.72 -15.42
N ASN A 619 11.60 -19.26 -16.02
CA ASN A 619 12.45 -20.29 -15.40
C ASN A 619 13.10 -19.79 -14.10
N SER A 620 13.62 -18.55 -14.08
CA SER A 620 14.18 -17.92 -12.87
C SER A 620 13.16 -17.78 -11.74
N LEU A 621 11.89 -17.48 -12.06
CA LEU A 621 10.80 -17.39 -11.10
C LEU A 621 10.36 -18.78 -10.59
N ASN A 622 10.26 -19.75 -11.49
CA ASN A 622 9.88 -21.12 -11.17
C ASN A 622 10.92 -21.81 -10.26
N GLU A 623 12.22 -21.62 -10.49
CA GLU A 623 13.28 -22.17 -9.63
C GLU A 623 13.42 -21.43 -8.29
N PHE A 624 13.01 -20.15 -8.22
CA PHE A 624 12.97 -19.39 -6.97
C PHE A 624 11.88 -19.91 -6.00
N GLY A 625 10.82 -20.53 -6.52
CA GLY A 625 9.84 -21.31 -5.75
C GLY A 625 8.72 -20.50 -5.06
N GLU A 626 8.72 -19.17 -5.19
CA GLU A 626 7.65 -18.31 -4.66
C GLU A 626 6.51 -18.13 -5.68
N PRO A 627 5.23 -18.07 -5.25
CA PRO A 627 4.10 -17.87 -6.15
C PRO A 627 4.15 -16.54 -6.92
N TRP A 628 4.18 -16.64 -8.25
CA TRP A 628 4.15 -15.50 -9.17
C TRP A 628 2.86 -15.46 -10.00
N LYS A 629 2.64 -14.37 -10.72
CA LYS A 629 1.53 -14.19 -11.68
C LYS A 629 2.00 -13.61 -13.00
N LEU A 630 1.45 -14.06 -14.11
CA LEU A 630 1.65 -13.40 -15.40
C LEU A 630 0.91 -12.05 -15.44
N ASN A 631 1.53 -11.03 -16.03
CA ASN A 631 1.00 -9.67 -16.19
C ASN A 631 1.15 -9.24 -17.66
N PRO A 632 0.30 -9.76 -18.58
CA PRO A 632 0.55 -9.69 -20.02
C PRO A 632 0.62 -8.25 -20.55
N GLY A 633 1.69 -7.94 -21.28
CA GLY A 633 1.83 -6.66 -22.00
C GLY A 633 2.22 -5.46 -21.13
N ASP A 634 2.52 -5.64 -19.84
CA ASP A 634 3.00 -4.56 -18.94
C ASP A 634 4.54 -4.43 -18.92
N GLY A 635 5.27 -5.16 -19.76
CA GLY A 635 6.73 -5.09 -19.86
C GLY A 635 7.25 -3.70 -20.28
N ALA A 636 8.54 -3.44 -20.02
CA ALA A 636 9.17 -2.20 -20.51
C ALA A 636 9.33 -2.25 -22.04
N PHE A 637 9.40 -1.10 -22.72
CA PHE A 637 9.53 -1.09 -24.19
C PHE A 637 10.86 -1.70 -24.71
N TYR A 638 11.82 -1.98 -23.81
CA TYR A 638 13.16 -2.51 -24.10
C TYR A 638 13.42 -3.93 -23.59
N GLY A 639 12.51 -4.52 -22.81
CA GLY A 639 12.61 -5.91 -22.33
C GLY A 639 11.59 -6.27 -21.24
N PRO A 640 11.45 -7.56 -20.91
CA PRO A 640 10.53 -8.03 -19.87
C PRO A 640 11.04 -7.66 -18.47
N LYS A 641 10.13 -7.63 -17.49
CA LYS A 641 10.46 -7.32 -16.09
C LYS A 641 9.74 -8.20 -15.09
N ILE A 642 10.42 -8.48 -13.98
CA ILE A 642 9.83 -8.98 -12.74
C ILE A 642 9.46 -7.76 -11.90
N ASP A 643 8.17 -7.58 -11.65
CA ASP A 643 7.64 -6.54 -10.76
C ASP A 643 7.31 -7.12 -9.40
N ILE A 644 7.81 -6.47 -8.34
CA ILE A 644 7.66 -6.97 -6.98
C ILE A 644 6.79 -6.01 -6.16
N LYS A 645 5.64 -6.51 -5.74
CA LYS A 645 4.63 -5.79 -4.97
C LYS A 645 4.71 -6.18 -3.49
N ILE A 646 5.24 -5.29 -2.65
CA ILE A 646 5.22 -5.44 -1.19
C ILE A 646 3.79 -5.26 -0.68
N LYS A 647 3.33 -6.09 0.25
CA LYS A 647 2.12 -5.85 1.03
C LYS A 647 2.47 -5.14 2.34
N ASP A 648 1.86 -3.98 2.61
CA ASP A 648 2.04 -3.28 3.89
C ASP A 648 1.14 -3.83 5.02
N ALA A 649 1.36 -3.37 6.26
CA ALA A 649 0.59 -3.79 7.43
C ALA A 649 -0.92 -3.47 7.39
N ILE A 650 -1.40 -2.64 6.44
CA ILE A 650 -2.83 -2.42 6.16
C ILE A 650 -3.27 -3.06 4.84
N GLY A 651 -2.46 -3.94 4.28
CA GLY A 651 -2.82 -4.79 3.15
C GLY A 651 -2.82 -4.14 1.78
N ARG A 652 -2.33 -2.89 1.64
CA ARG A 652 -2.15 -2.28 0.31
C ARG A 652 -0.88 -2.84 -0.34
N TYR A 653 -0.88 -2.94 -1.67
CA TYR A 653 0.28 -3.36 -2.44
C TYR A 653 1.06 -2.17 -3.00
N HIS A 654 2.38 -2.16 -2.80
CA HIS A 654 3.30 -1.18 -3.34
C HIS A 654 4.35 -1.87 -4.21
N GLN A 655 4.37 -1.55 -5.50
CA GLN A 655 5.48 -1.92 -6.38
C GLN A 655 6.73 -1.11 -5.99
N CYS A 656 7.77 -1.79 -5.50
CA CYS A 656 8.96 -1.16 -4.92
C CYS A 656 10.24 -1.67 -5.58
N ALA A 657 10.53 -2.96 -5.43
CA ALA A 657 11.57 -3.60 -6.22
C ALA A 657 11.09 -3.89 -7.65
N THR A 658 12.05 -3.91 -8.56
CA THR A 658 11.87 -4.31 -9.95
C THR A 658 13.19 -4.86 -10.46
N ILE A 659 13.13 -5.89 -11.31
CA ILE A 659 14.28 -6.47 -11.99
C ILE A 659 13.90 -6.53 -13.48
N GLN A 660 14.62 -5.82 -14.34
CA GLN A 660 14.24 -5.60 -15.74
C GLN A 660 15.41 -5.92 -16.66
N LEU A 661 15.15 -6.59 -17.78
CA LEU A 661 16.14 -6.78 -18.84
C LEU A 661 16.08 -5.63 -19.84
N ASP A 662 17.23 -5.21 -20.34
CA ASP A 662 17.36 -4.23 -21.43
C ASP A 662 18.39 -4.71 -22.46
N PHE A 663 17.88 -4.93 -23.67
CA PHE A 663 18.66 -5.29 -24.87
C PHE A 663 18.85 -4.09 -25.81
N GLN A 664 18.17 -2.97 -25.56
CA GLN A 664 18.15 -1.76 -26.38
C GLN A 664 19.28 -0.78 -26.03
N LEU A 665 19.53 -0.50 -24.75
CA LEU A 665 20.64 0.37 -24.33
C LEU A 665 22.01 -0.14 -24.82
N PRO A 666 22.33 -1.44 -24.77
CA PRO A 666 23.55 -1.99 -25.39
C PRO A 666 23.68 -1.69 -26.89
N ILE A 667 22.57 -1.75 -27.64
CA ILE A 667 22.56 -1.43 -29.08
C ILE A 667 22.72 0.07 -29.30
N ARG A 668 21.92 0.90 -28.60
CA ARG A 668 21.90 2.36 -28.72
C ARG A 668 23.22 3.03 -28.35
N PHE A 669 23.92 2.52 -27.33
CA PHE A 669 25.25 2.99 -26.93
C PHE A 669 26.40 2.23 -27.63
N SER A 670 26.10 1.29 -28.53
CA SER A 670 27.09 0.42 -29.20
C SER A 670 28.05 -0.28 -28.23
N LEU A 671 27.54 -0.71 -27.07
CA LEU A 671 28.30 -1.39 -26.04
C LEU A 671 28.78 -2.75 -26.56
N THR A 672 30.07 -3.03 -26.44
CA THR A 672 30.68 -4.30 -26.86
C THR A 672 31.72 -4.78 -25.86
N TYR A 673 31.91 -6.09 -25.78
CA TYR A 673 33.02 -6.75 -25.09
C TYR A 673 33.71 -7.74 -26.03
N VAL A 674 34.98 -8.04 -25.74
CA VAL A 674 35.76 -9.04 -26.46
C VAL A 674 35.38 -10.43 -25.97
N GLY A 675 34.89 -11.28 -26.89
CA GLY A 675 34.48 -12.66 -26.64
C GLY A 675 35.63 -13.61 -26.26
N LYS A 676 35.31 -14.90 -26.12
CA LYS A 676 36.29 -15.94 -25.74
C LYS A 676 37.39 -16.10 -26.80
N ASP A 677 37.01 -15.93 -28.05
CA ASP A 677 37.79 -16.25 -29.25
C ASP A 677 38.57 -15.04 -29.82
N GLY A 678 38.57 -13.91 -29.10
CA GLY A 678 39.47 -12.77 -29.33
C GLY A 678 39.01 -11.75 -30.37
N ASP A 679 38.55 -12.18 -31.55
CA ASP A 679 38.10 -11.27 -32.61
C ASP A 679 36.63 -10.86 -32.49
N ASP A 680 35.78 -11.69 -31.89
CA ASP A 680 34.34 -11.43 -31.77
C ASP A 680 34.01 -10.32 -30.75
N ARG A 681 33.33 -9.27 -31.25
CA ARG A 681 32.75 -8.19 -30.44
C ARG A 681 31.28 -8.46 -30.12
N ALA A 682 31.04 -9.28 -29.11
CA ALA A 682 29.71 -9.50 -28.56
C ALA A 682 29.16 -8.25 -27.84
N ARG A 683 27.83 -8.17 -27.68
CA ARG A 683 27.15 -7.12 -26.91
C ARG A 683 26.73 -7.65 -25.54
N PRO A 684 26.88 -6.88 -24.44
CA PRO A 684 26.35 -7.27 -23.15
C PRO A 684 24.83 -7.12 -23.11
N VAL A 685 24.18 -7.80 -22.17
CA VAL A 685 22.80 -7.54 -21.74
C VAL A 685 22.85 -6.74 -20.44
N ILE A 686 21.91 -5.80 -20.25
CA ILE A 686 21.81 -5.03 -19.00
C ILE A 686 20.64 -5.56 -18.17
N ILE A 687 20.91 -5.84 -16.90
CA ILE A 687 19.89 -6.02 -15.87
C ILE A 687 19.81 -4.73 -15.07
N HIS A 688 18.64 -4.07 -15.11
CA HIS A 688 18.29 -2.96 -14.24
C HIS A 688 17.65 -3.53 -12.98
N ARG A 689 18.11 -3.13 -11.79
CA ARG A 689 17.45 -3.55 -10.55
C ARG A 689 17.47 -2.50 -9.44
N ALA A 690 16.38 -2.50 -8.67
CA ALA A 690 16.24 -1.85 -7.39
C ALA A 690 15.55 -2.82 -6.42
N ILE A 691 15.96 -2.83 -5.15
CA ILE A 691 15.44 -3.73 -4.10
C ILE A 691 14.58 -2.93 -3.10
N LEU A 692 15.00 -1.74 -2.71
CA LEU A 692 14.15 -0.79 -1.98
C LEU A 692 13.24 0.02 -2.91
N GLY A 693 13.71 0.33 -4.12
CA GLY A 693 13.18 1.42 -4.93
C GLY A 693 13.76 2.74 -4.43
N SER A 694 12.97 3.82 -4.41
CA SER A 694 13.46 5.06 -3.78
C SER A 694 13.51 4.94 -2.25
N VAL A 695 14.59 5.44 -1.66
CA VAL A 695 14.79 5.46 -0.19
C VAL A 695 13.67 6.26 0.48
N GLU A 696 13.24 7.37 -0.14
CA GLU A 696 12.04 8.12 0.26
C GLU A 696 10.80 7.22 0.38
N ARG A 697 10.44 6.48 -0.67
CA ARG A 697 9.23 5.66 -0.69
C ARG A 697 9.32 4.47 0.27
N MET A 698 10.51 3.90 0.44
CA MET A 698 10.75 2.85 1.43
C MET A 698 10.60 3.39 2.87
N ILE A 699 11.11 4.58 3.18
CA ILE A 699 10.87 5.24 4.49
C ILE A 699 9.37 5.43 4.72
N ALA A 700 8.60 5.88 3.72
CA ALA A 700 7.14 5.96 3.85
C ALA A 700 6.55 4.60 4.24
N ILE A 701 6.76 3.57 3.42
CA ILE A 701 6.13 2.25 3.61
C ILE A 701 6.53 1.64 4.97
N LEU A 702 7.79 1.76 5.40
CA LEU A 702 8.24 1.32 6.72
C LEU A 702 7.57 2.11 7.86
N THR A 703 7.37 3.43 7.70
CA THR A 703 6.67 4.27 8.69
C THR A 703 5.24 3.77 8.90
N GLU A 704 4.50 3.50 7.82
CA GLU A 704 3.09 3.08 7.86
C GLU A 704 2.94 1.61 8.31
N ASN A 705 3.90 0.76 7.92
CA ASN A 705 3.99 -0.65 8.31
C ASN A 705 4.18 -0.79 9.84
N TYR A 706 5.21 -0.14 10.39
CA TYR A 706 5.50 -0.16 11.82
C TYR A 706 4.62 0.78 12.65
N ALA A 707 3.74 1.59 12.03
CA ALA A 707 2.99 2.65 12.69
C ALA A 707 3.89 3.58 13.55
N GLY A 708 5.10 3.87 13.06
CA GLY A 708 6.12 4.65 13.79
C GLY A 708 6.85 3.90 14.93
N LYS A 709 6.51 2.65 15.23
CA LYS A 709 7.27 1.79 16.18
C LYS A 709 8.48 1.14 15.50
N TRP A 710 9.44 1.94 15.10
CA TRP A 710 10.66 1.49 14.41
C TRP A 710 11.40 0.38 15.19
N PRO A 711 11.88 -0.70 14.53
CA PRO A 711 12.71 -1.71 15.18
C PRO A 711 14.05 -1.09 15.59
N LEU A 712 14.68 -1.60 16.66
CA LEU A 712 15.85 -0.97 17.30
C LEU A 712 16.92 -0.54 16.30
N TRP A 713 17.28 -1.40 15.34
CA TRP A 713 18.38 -1.14 14.41
C TRP A 713 18.14 0.04 13.44
N LEU A 714 16.88 0.42 13.23
CA LEU A 714 16.48 1.50 12.30
C LEU A 714 15.89 2.73 13.03
N SER A 715 15.56 2.58 14.31
CA SER A 715 14.88 3.61 15.10
C SER A 715 15.72 4.86 15.29
N PRO A 716 15.16 6.08 15.10
CA PRO A 716 15.81 7.33 15.48
C PRO A 716 15.70 7.64 16.98
N HIS A 717 15.02 6.77 17.74
CA HIS A 717 14.76 6.87 19.17
C HIS A 717 15.16 5.55 19.84
N GLN A 718 16.45 5.25 19.96
CA GLN A 718 16.90 3.94 20.45
C GLN A 718 16.93 3.89 21.99
N VAL A 719 17.49 4.93 22.61
CA VAL A 719 17.70 5.00 24.07
C VAL A 719 17.27 6.36 24.61
N MET A 720 16.50 6.38 25.68
CA MET A 720 16.23 7.57 26.48
C MET A 720 16.74 7.38 27.91
N VAL A 721 17.66 8.21 28.37
CA VAL A 721 18.16 8.18 29.75
C VAL A 721 17.37 9.16 30.62
N VAL A 722 16.86 8.69 31.76
CA VAL A 722 15.98 9.46 32.65
C VAL A 722 16.53 9.46 34.08
N PRO A 723 17.12 10.57 34.57
CA PRO A 723 17.50 10.70 35.97
C PRO A 723 16.26 10.81 36.87
N VAL A 724 16.33 10.18 38.04
CA VAL A 724 15.27 10.24 39.07
C VAL A 724 15.15 11.63 39.70
N ASN A 725 16.25 12.40 39.75
CA ASN A 725 16.33 13.74 40.35
C ASN A 725 17.50 14.56 39.72
N PRO A 726 17.67 15.85 40.07
CA PRO A 726 18.77 16.66 39.54
C PRO A 726 20.20 16.29 39.99
N SER A 727 20.41 15.55 41.09
CA SER A 727 21.77 15.13 41.53
C SER A 727 22.38 13.99 40.68
N LEU A 728 21.64 13.57 39.64
CA LEU A 728 21.95 12.45 38.77
C LEU A 728 22.14 12.85 37.30
N GLU A 729 21.97 14.13 36.96
CA GLU A 729 22.03 14.64 35.57
C GLU A 729 23.41 14.43 34.92
N GLU A 730 24.49 14.59 35.70
CA GLU A 730 25.86 14.26 35.26
C GLU A 730 26.01 12.77 34.94
N TYR A 731 25.45 11.89 35.79
CA TYR A 731 25.50 10.44 35.57
C TYR A 731 24.64 10.03 34.36
N ALA A 732 23.43 10.57 34.23
CA ALA A 732 22.57 10.36 33.08
C ALA A 732 23.23 10.81 31.77
N SER A 733 23.91 11.96 31.79
CA SER A 733 24.68 12.47 30.65
C SER A 733 25.88 11.57 30.31
N LYS A 734 26.60 11.07 31.32
CA LYS A 734 27.69 10.09 31.15
C LYS A 734 27.20 8.76 30.58
N VAL A 735 26.04 8.27 31.00
CA VAL A 735 25.41 7.06 30.45
C VAL A 735 25.01 7.30 28.99
N CYS A 736 24.28 8.39 28.72
CA CYS A 736 23.86 8.76 27.36
C CYS A 736 25.06 8.83 26.40
N LYS A 737 26.15 9.51 26.81
CA LYS A 737 27.38 9.60 26.04
C LYS A 737 27.99 8.24 25.68
N GLN A 738 28.00 7.25 26.59
CA GLN A 738 28.50 5.90 26.28
C GLN A 738 27.68 5.19 25.20
N PHE A 739 26.36 5.40 25.15
CA PHE A 739 25.51 4.88 24.07
C PHE A 739 25.77 5.60 22.74
N VAL A 740 25.94 6.94 22.75
CA VAL A 740 26.31 7.72 21.55
C VAL A 740 27.68 7.30 21.00
N GLU A 741 28.68 7.07 21.87
CA GLU A 741 30.02 6.61 21.47
C GLU A 741 30.01 5.18 20.90
N ALA A 742 29.01 4.36 21.23
CA ALA A 742 28.73 3.07 20.58
C ALA A 742 27.80 3.18 19.35
N GLY A 743 27.53 4.39 18.86
CA GLY A 743 26.74 4.66 17.66
C GLY A 743 25.22 4.49 17.83
N PHE A 744 24.68 4.63 19.05
CA PHE A 744 23.23 4.65 19.26
C PHE A 744 22.65 6.07 19.27
N MET A 745 21.42 6.20 18.77
CA MET A 745 20.57 7.37 18.95
C MET A 745 20.05 7.40 20.39
N ALA A 746 20.85 8.00 21.28
CA ALA A 746 20.56 8.17 22.69
C ALA A 746 20.30 9.65 23.04
N ASP A 747 19.18 9.91 23.68
CA ASP A 747 18.77 11.22 24.21
C ASP A 747 18.67 11.15 25.76
N VAL A 748 18.64 12.31 26.44
CA VAL A 748 18.53 12.40 27.91
C VAL A 748 17.51 13.45 28.36
N ASP A 749 16.58 13.07 29.24
CA ASP A 749 15.53 13.98 29.74
C ASP A 749 15.98 14.69 31.04
N LEU A 750 16.47 15.91 30.88
CA LEU A 750 16.89 16.80 31.97
C LEU A 750 15.82 17.83 32.40
N ASP A 751 14.55 17.70 31.96
CA ASP A 751 13.48 18.65 32.33
C ASP A 751 13.10 18.55 33.82
N ALA A 752 13.64 19.44 34.64
CA ALA A 752 13.34 19.52 36.07
C ALA A 752 11.87 19.85 36.39
N SER A 753 11.06 20.31 35.42
CA SER A 753 9.61 20.53 35.59
C SER A 753 8.77 19.26 35.44
N CYS A 754 9.36 18.15 34.97
CA CYS A 754 8.68 16.87 34.77
C CYS A 754 9.03 15.84 35.87
N LEU A 755 7.99 15.36 36.57
CA LEU A 755 8.10 14.19 37.44
C LEU A 755 8.54 12.94 36.65
N LEU A 756 9.31 12.05 37.26
CA LEU A 756 9.84 10.80 36.68
C LEU A 756 8.83 10.01 35.82
N ASN A 757 7.63 9.77 36.35
CA ASN A 757 6.58 9.03 35.62
C ASN A 757 6.06 9.77 34.38
N LYS A 758 6.12 11.11 34.36
CA LYS A 758 5.80 11.94 33.19
C LYS A 758 6.92 11.84 32.14
N LYS A 759 8.20 11.90 32.57
CA LYS A 759 9.36 11.70 31.68
C LYS A 759 9.33 10.33 30.98
N ILE A 760 9.15 9.26 31.75
CA ILE A 760 9.01 7.89 31.23
C ILE A 760 7.84 7.81 30.24
N ARG A 761 6.67 8.37 30.58
CA ARG A 761 5.51 8.40 29.68
C ARG A 761 5.76 9.21 28.41
N ASN A 762 6.47 10.33 28.48
CA ASN A 762 6.85 11.11 27.29
C ASN A 762 7.74 10.28 26.36
N ALA A 763 8.71 9.55 26.90
CA ALA A 763 9.58 8.66 26.13
C ALA A 763 8.82 7.47 25.52
N GLN A 764 7.86 6.89 26.26
CA GLN A 764 6.97 5.85 25.73
C GLN A 764 6.11 6.37 24.57
N LEU A 765 5.56 7.59 24.68
CA LEU A 765 4.78 8.23 23.62
C LEU A 765 5.63 8.58 22.39
N ALA A 766 6.88 9.00 22.60
CA ALA A 766 7.88 9.21 21.55
C ALA A 766 8.46 7.91 20.94
N GLN A 767 7.99 6.74 21.36
CA GLN A 767 8.35 5.41 20.83
C GLN A 767 9.83 5.00 21.00
N TYR A 768 10.52 5.49 22.03
CA TYR A 768 11.88 5.03 22.36
C TYR A 768 11.92 3.53 22.63
N ASN A 769 12.78 2.78 21.94
CA ASN A 769 12.88 1.32 22.13
C ASN A 769 13.17 0.98 23.61
N PHE A 770 14.18 1.62 24.19
CA PHE A 770 14.61 1.43 25.58
C PHE A 770 14.65 2.75 26.35
N ILE A 771 14.22 2.68 27.62
CA ILE A 771 14.19 3.79 28.56
C ILE A 771 15.01 3.36 29.78
N LEU A 772 16.10 4.07 30.05
CA LEU A 772 17.09 3.76 31.09
C LEU A 772 16.93 4.74 32.24
N VAL A 773 16.31 4.29 33.33
CA VAL A 773 16.12 5.13 34.52
C VAL A 773 17.36 4.99 35.42
N VAL A 774 17.89 6.12 35.91
CA VAL A 774 19.05 6.14 36.82
C VAL A 774 18.73 6.84 38.13
N GLY A 775 18.95 6.14 39.25
CA GLY A 775 18.92 6.62 40.63
C GLY A 775 20.34 6.71 41.23
N GLU A 776 20.43 7.03 42.53
CA GLU A 776 21.73 7.02 43.23
C GLU A 776 22.28 5.59 43.41
N LYS A 777 21.41 4.56 43.46
CA LYS A 777 21.83 3.15 43.48
C LYS A 777 22.56 2.80 42.18
N GLU A 778 21.94 3.14 41.06
CA GLU A 778 22.45 2.91 39.71
C GLU A 778 23.78 3.64 39.47
N LYS A 779 23.90 4.89 39.96
CA LYS A 779 25.14 5.66 39.94
C LYS A 779 26.27 5.03 40.77
N MET A 780 25.96 4.42 41.93
CA MET A 780 26.95 3.71 42.75
C MET A 780 27.43 2.39 42.13
N THR A 781 26.59 1.69 41.37
CA THR A 781 26.90 0.38 40.77
C THR A 781 27.28 0.45 39.29
N ASN A 782 27.25 1.64 38.68
CA ASN A 782 27.34 1.87 37.24
C ASN A 782 26.33 1.04 36.42
N SER A 783 25.08 1.04 36.88
CA SER A 783 23.95 0.31 36.31
C SER A 783 22.85 1.24 35.80
N VAL A 784 21.79 0.65 35.24
CA VAL A 784 20.57 1.33 34.76
C VAL A 784 19.36 0.45 35.05
N ASN A 785 18.22 1.05 35.40
CA ASN A 785 16.93 0.36 35.44
C ASN A 785 16.30 0.35 34.03
N VAL A 786 16.30 -0.80 33.36
CA VAL A 786 15.92 -0.94 31.95
C VAL A 786 14.42 -1.16 31.78
N ARG A 787 13.80 -0.38 30.89
CA ARG A 787 12.39 -0.48 30.50
C ARG A 787 12.22 -0.37 28.99
N THR A 788 11.10 -0.84 28.46
CA THR A 788 10.74 -0.72 27.03
C THR A 788 9.58 0.26 26.82
N ARG A 789 9.37 0.71 25.57
CA ARG A 789 8.21 1.57 25.21
C ARG A 789 6.86 0.99 25.61
N ASP A 790 6.69 -0.33 25.51
CA ASP A 790 5.49 -1.04 25.91
C ASP A 790 5.46 -1.42 27.41
N ASN A 791 6.27 -0.73 28.22
CA ASN A 791 6.30 -0.81 29.68
C ASN A 791 6.72 -2.18 30.25
N GLY A 792 7.46 -2.98 29.48
CA GLY A 792 8.26 -4.08 30.02
C GLY A 792 9.36 -3.52 30.94
N ILE A 793 9.67 -4.24 32.03
CA ILE A 793 10.69 -3.84 33.01
C ILE A 793 11.64 -5.03 33.18
N HIS A 794 12.89 -4.86 32.73
CA HIS A 794 13.90 -5.93 32.75
C HIS A 794 14.81 -5.83 33.99
N GLY A 795 14.56 -4.86 34.88
CA GLY A 795 15.25 -4.71 36.15
C GLY A 795 16.48 -3.81 36.07
N GLU A 796 17.39 -3.98 37.03
CA GLU A 796 18.68 -3.27 37.08
C GLU A 796 19.76 -4.12 36.41
N LEU A 797 20.45 -3.56 35.41
CA LEU A 797 21.55 -4.20 34.68
C LEU A 797 22.73 -3.24 34.55
N THR A 798 23.96 -3.75 34.46
CA THR A 798 25.15 -2.90 34.34
C THR A 798 25.18 -2.19 32.97
N VAL A 799 25.67 -0.93 32.91
CA VAL A 799 25.73 -0.18 31.64
C VAL A 799 26.46 -0.95 30.51
N PRO A 800 27.62 -1.62 30.74
CA PRO A 800 28.29 -2.40 29.71
C PRO A 800 27.48 -3.62 29.22
N GLU A 801 26.70 -4.25 30.10
CA GLU A 801 25.86 -5.39 29.75
C GLU A 801 24.68 -4.97 28.86
N VAL A 802 23.99 -3.88 29.23
CA VAL A 802 22.91 -3.32 28.40
C VAL A 802 23.44 -2.91 27.03
N LEU A 803 24.61 -2.26 26.99
CA LEU A 803 25.28 -1.88 25.75
C LEU A 803 25.57 -3.09 24.86
N ALA A 804 26.14 -4.17 25.42
CA ALA A 804 26.42 -5.40 24.69
C ALA A 804 25.14 -6.09 24.17
N ARG A 805 24.07 -6.17 24.97
CA ARG A 805 22.76 -6.69 24.54
C ARG A 805 22.19 -5.89 23.38
N LEU A 806 22.15 -4.55 23.49
CA LEU A 806 21.64 -3.69 22.42
C LEU A 806 22.49 -3.75 21.14
N MET A 807 23.82 -3.90 21.26
CA MET A 807 24.69 -4.07 20.10
C MET A 807 24.39 -5.36 19.35
N LEU A 808 24.20 -6.47 20.05
CA LEU A 808 23.81 -7.75 19.44
C LEU A 808 22.43 -7.68 18.77
N LEU A 809 21.45 -7.03 19.41
CA LEU A 809 20.10 -6.83 18.84
C LEU A 809 20.11 -5.91 17.61
N ARG A 810 20.98 -4.89 17.59
CA ARG A 810 21.22 -4.01 16.41
C ARG A 810 21.88 -4.77 15.27
N GLN A 811 22.98 -5.49 15.54
CA GLN A 811 23.74 -6.25 14.55
C GLN A 811 22.93 -7.39 13.92
N SER A 812 22.12 -8.09 14.71
CA SER A 812 21.20 -9.13 14.23
C SER A 812 19.94 -8.57 13.52
N ARG A 813 19.83 -7.24 13.40
CA ARG A 813 18.67 -6.51 12.86
C ARG A 813 17.34 -7.00 13.45
N CYS A 814 17.32 -7.21 14.76
CA CYS A 814 16.17 -7.80 15.44
C CYS A 814 14.91 -6.92 15.27
N ARG A 815 13.83 -7.51 14.75
CA ARG A 815 12.54 -6.83 14.55
C ARG A 815 11.86 -6.48 15.87
N ASN A 816 11.92 -7.38 16.85
CA ASN A 816 11.23 -7.28 18.14
C ASN A 816 12.27 -7.19 19.29
N ALA A 817 13.20 -6.25 19.22
CA ALA A 817 14.34 -6.17 20.14
C ALA A 817 13.91 -6.09 21.63
N GLU A 818 12.80 -5.41 21.89
CA GLU A 818 12.18 -5.20 23.20
C GLU A 818 11.57 -6.48 23.81
N GLU A 819 11.21 -7.47 23.00
CA GLU A 819 10.69 -8.76 23.45
C GLU A 819 11.81 -9.78 23.71
N VAL A 820 13.01 -9.52 23.19
CA VAL A 820 14.16 -10.46 23.18
C VAL A 820 15.26 -10.06 24.17
N PHE A 821 15.15 -8.87 24.79
CA PHE A 821 16.18 -8.26 25.64
C PHE A 821 16.34 -8.90 27.04
#